data_AF-A0A844IFI0-F1
#
_entry.id   AF-A0A844IFI0-F1
#
_cell.length_a   1.000
_cell.length_b   1.000
_cell.length_c   1.000
_cell.angle_alpha   90.00
_cell.angle_beta   90.00
_cell.angle_gamma   90.00
#
_symmetry.space_group_name_H-M   'P 1'
#
loop_
_entity.id
_entity.type
_entity.pdbx_description
1 polymer ?
#
loop_
_entity_poly.entity_id
_entity_poly.type
_entity_poly.pdbx_seq_one_letter_code
_entity_poly.pdbx_strand_id
1 'polypeptide(L)'
;PEAIESLPKLKELDLRENPLPISPEILGSSDEVGSVKDIFNYLRLFHSGEVQPLNQAKLLLIGQGSVGKTSLIERLIRNKYDKNQPQTDGLNVETWNVWVNSKDIRLNVWDFGGQEIYHATHQFFLTKRSLYLLVCNCRTSEEENRIEYWLKLIESFGGQSPVIIVGNKKDEQPLDINRKALREKYPNIQAIIETSCQDNIGIDELRTAIFQQIANLKEVYDLLPLSWFEVKQQLESMNEDFITYRDYIGICYKNEIPEGKDQDQLIDLLHRLGLVLNFRDHPILKDTNVLKPNWVTEGIYALLSDENLKTKAQGIFTPADLTRILNPARYPTDRHVYLIDLMKEFELCFALECKPEKYLIAGLLPKDQPNKTELEGETLEFQYHYKVLPESIISRFIVNTHEKIHNQVYWRSGVMLQYEEYKEIYNIARIKSDPEDKKIFITISGRKKTRRSFLGILREFFQKIHKSLPNLEITEWVPVLGYPKYPPLDYQELLGLEKMKVVEYPIGKLNININIPQLLDGYELRESRRKSQKGDYDLDDRTAYEDMLDITKLAVSREINIHNKAEASTMTESYQSKYDQRNANNQFVDTAQSGSNVTFNQTNYTPEQKQSLAEAAAEIQNLLKQLDETNPTATESEQIAHLKDNTTPNFRKRALSALQGGTEAAIDEFLLENKFLKVGKAVIKGYLQPDK
;
A
#
# COMPACT_ATOMS: atom_id res chain seq x y z
N PRO A 1 -3.07 38.00 -12.55
CA PRO A 1 -3.43 38.91 -13.67
C PRO A 1 -4.81 38.54 -14.24
N GLU A 2 -5.80 39.43 -14.08
CA GLU A 2 -7.20 39.23 -14.52
C GLU A 2 -7.31 38.81 -16.00
N ALA A 3 -6.36 39.24 -16.83
CA ALA A 3 -6.28 38.85 -18.24
C ALA A 3 -6.11 37.33 -18.46
N ILE A 4 -5.36 36.63 -17.61
CA ILE A 4 -5.13 35.18 -17.75
C ILE A 4 -6.38 34.40 -17.32
N GLU A 5 -7.08 34.89 -16.31
CA GLU A 5 -8.33 34.30 -15.81
C GLU A 5 -9.47 34.41 -16.82
N SER A 6 -9.46 35.46 -17.65
CA SER A 6 -10.44 35.66 -18.71
C SER A 6 -10.27 34.72 -19.91
N LEU A 7 -9.27 33.82 -19.92
CA LEU A 7 -9.00 32.89 -21.02
C LEU A 7 -9.99 31.71 -21.01
N PRO A 8 -10.95 31.63 -21.96
CA PRO A 8 -12.06 30.67 -21.91
C PRO A 8 -11.68 29.22 -22.25
N LYS A 9 -10.43 28.98 -22.66
CA LYS A 9 -9.92 27.65 -23.05
C LYS A 9 -8.70 27.21 -22.23
N LEU A 10 -8.37 27.92 -21.16
CA LEU A 10 -7.22 27.59 -20.33
C LEU A 10 -7.51 26.29 -19.55
N LYS A 11 -6.81 25.21 -19.91
CA LYS A 11 -6.96 23.90 -19.27
C LYS A 11 -5.86 23.62 -18.24
N GLU A 12 -4.69 24.21 -18.43
CA GLU A 12 -3.50 24.00 -17.62
C GLU A 12 -2.77 25.34 -17.46
N LEU A 13 -2.25 25.61 -16.25
CA LEU A 13 -1.52 26.81 -15.90
C LEU A 13 -0.38 26.40 -14.97
N ASP A 14 0.81 26.22 -15.54
CA ASP A 14 1.99 25.87 -14.75
C ASP A 14 2.72 27.12 -14.30
N LEU A 15 2.67 27.39 -12.99
CA LEU A 15 3.41 28.48 -12.35
C LEU A 15 4.54 27.95 -11.43
N ARG A 16 4.87 26.66 -11.49
CA ARG A 16 6.00 26.07 -10.74
C ARG A 16 7.32 26.72 -11.16
N GLU A 17 8.35 26.63 -10.32
CA GLU A 17 9.68 27.23 -10.55
C GLU A 17 9.70 28.77 -10.74
N ASN A 18 8.59 29.45 -10.47
CA ASN A 18 8.53 30.91 -10.47
C ASN A 18 8.64 31.44 -9.02
N PRO A 19 9.23 32.63 -8.81
CA PRO A 19 9.35 33.26 -7.49
C PRO A 19 8.01 33.88 -7.04
N LEU A 20 6.92 33.11 -7.10
CA LEU A 20 5.59 33.52 -6.68
C LEU A 20 5.36 33.04 -5.24
N PRO A 21 4.69 33.83 -4.39
CA PRO A 21 4.36 33.46 -3.02
C PRO A 21 3.16 32.52 -3.00
N ILE A 22 3.17 31.47 -3.83
CA ILE A 22 2.11 30.48 -3.91
C ILE A 22 2.68 29.18 -3.37
N SER A 23 2.00 28.62 -2.38
CA SER A 23 2.33 27.32 -1.79
C SER A 23 2.50 26.26 -2.90
N PRO A 24 3.60 25.48 -2.95
CA PRO A 24 3.80 24.48 -4.00
C PRO A 24 2.67 23.43 -4.05
N GLU A 25 1.89 23.27 -2.98
CA GLU A 25 0.70 22.41 -2.89
C GLU A 25 -0.41 22.84 -3.83
N ILE A 26 -0.55 24.14 -4.05
CA ILE A 26 -1.54 24.73 -4.95
C ILE A 26 -1.03 24.69 -6.38
N LEU A 27 0.30 24.73 -6.55
CA LEU A 27 0.98 24.63 -7.84
C LEU A 27 1.12 23.19 -8.36
N GLY A 28 0.88 22.18 -7.51
CA GLY A 28 0.98 20.76 -7.86
C GLY A 28 2.36 20.14 -7.59
N SER A 29 2.49 18.84 -7.87
CA SER A 29 3.74 18.09 -7.70
C SER A 29 4.69 18.30 -8.90
N SER A 30 5.82 17.60 -8.96
CA SER A 30 6.69 17.61 -10.16
C SER A 30 6.00 16.98 -11.38
N ASP A 31 5.12 16.01 -11.14
CA ASP A 31 4.57 15.13 -12.17
C ASP A 31 3.15 15.54 -12.58
N GLU A 32 2.47 16.36 -11.75
CA GLU A 32 1.11 16.83 -11.98
C GLU A 32 0.97 18.31 -11.58
N VAL A 33 0.58 19.16 -12.55
CA VAL A 33 0.37 20.60 -12.34
C VAL A 33 -0.92 20.83 -11.55
N GLY A 34 -0.87 21.78 -10.61
CA GLY A 34 -2.01 22.19 -9.81
C GLY A 34 -3.16 22.71 -10.66
N SER A 35 -4.39 22.56 -10.17
CA SER A 35 -5.58 22.97 -10.93
C SER A 35 -5.56 24.47 -11.20
N VAL A 36 -5.84 24.86 -12.44
CA VAL A 36 -5.99 26.27 -12.85
C VAL A 36 -6.94 27.05 -11.93
N LYS A 37 -8.04 26.42 -11.52
CA LYS A 37 -9.04 27.04 -10.64
C LYS A 37 -8.46 27.33 -9.25
N ASP A 38 -7.61 26.45 -8.74
CA ASP A 38 -7.04 26.55 -7.38
C ASP A 38 -5.98 27.64 -7.32
N ILE A 39 -5.15 27.72 -8.36
CA ILE A 39 -4.18 28.78 -8.55
C ILE A 39 -4.89 30.15 -8.58
N PHE A 40 -5.99 30.29 -9.33
CA PHE A 40 -6.73 31.56 -9.37
C PHE A 40 -7.48 31.88 -8.08
N ASN A 41 -8.11 30.91 -7.43
CA ASN A 41 -8.75 31.12 -6.12
C ASN A 41 -7.74 31.62 -5.09
N TYR A 42 -6.55 31.00 -5.03
CA TYR A 42 -5.48 31.45 -4.16
C TYR A 42 -5.00 32.86 -4.50
N LEU A 43 -4.79 33.16 -5.79
CA LEU A 43 -4.38 34.48 -6.23
C LEU A 43 -5.41 35.56 -5.87
N ARG A 44 -6.72 35.26 -5.93
CA ARG A 44 -7.78 36.20 -5.50
C ARG A 44 -7.71 36.50 -4.00
N LEU A 45 -7.53 35.48 -3.17
CA LEU A 45 -7.35 35.63 -1.72
C LEU A 45 -6.06 36.42 -1.38
N PHE A 46 -5.01 36.23 -2.17
CA PHE A 46 -3.79 37.05 -2.05
C PHE A 46 -4.05 38.53 -2.40
N HIS A 47 -4.90 38.82 -3.39
CA HIS A 47 -5.22 40.20 -3.78
C HIS A 47 -6.18 40.90 -2.79
N SER A 48 -6.97 40.17 -2.00
CA SER A 48 -7.84 40.77 -0.97
C SER A 48 -7.08 41.22 0.29
N GLY A 49 -5.83 40.79 0.48
CA GLY A 49 -5.00 41.15 1.64
C GLY A 49 -5.30 40.31 2.90
N GLU A 50 -6.15 39.30 2.80
CA GLU A 50 -6.56 38.40 3.88
C GLU A 50 -5.68 37.14 3.92
N VAL A 51 -4.35 37.32 3.90
CA VAL A 51 -3.39 36.22 3.93
C VAL A 51 -2.41 36.37 5.09
N GLN A 52 -2.07 35.25 5.70
CA GLN A 52 -1.13 35.18 6.83
C GLN A 52 -0.05 34.12 6.56
N PRO A 53 1.24 34.40 6.85
CA PRO A 53 2.28 33.40 6.73
C PRO A 53 2.06 32.26 7.73
N LEU A 54 2.37 31.04 7.30
CA LEU A 54 2.27 29.84 8.12
C LEU A 54 3.08 29.98 9.43
N ASN A 55 4.30 30.52 9.35
CA ASN A 55 5.23 30.71 10.47
C ASN A 55 5.42 29.42 11.31
N GLN A 56 5.35 28.26 10.66
CA GLN A 56 5.57 26.96 11.28
C GLN A 56 6.56 26.14 10.47
N ALA A 57 7.40 25.38 11.16
CA ALA A 57 8.30 24.42 10.55
C ALA A 57 8.34 23.12 11.36
N LYS A 58 8.71 22.03 10.69
CA LYS A 58 8.87 20.72 11.29
C LYS A 58 10.35 20.41 11.48
N LEU A 59 10.74 20.04 12.69
CA LEU A 59 12.09 19.60 13.04
C LEU A 59 12.01 18.13 13.49
N LEU A 60 12.66 17.21 12.77
CA LEU A 60 12.64 15.78 13.12
C LEU A 60 14.01 15.34 13.60
N LEU A 61 14.06 14.69 14.76
CA LEU A 61 15.25 14.04 15.26
C LEU A 61 15.20 12.54 14.93
N ILE A 62 16.15 12.08 14.12
CA ILE A 62 16.30 10.66 13.77
C ILE A 62 17.69 10.16 14.14
N GLY A 63 17.85 8.85 14.24
CA GLY A 63 19.10 8.22 14.64
C GLY A 63 18.86 7.02 15.54
N GLN A 64 19.93 6.26 15.79
CA GLN A 64 19.86 5.03 16.59
C GLN A 64 19.31 5.25 18.01
N GLY A 65 18.90 4.16 18.64
CA GLY A 65 18.54 4.13 20.06
C GLY A 65 19.67 4.67 20.94
N SER A 66 19.33 5.41 21.99
CA SER A 66 20.28 5.85 23.03
C SER A 66 21.43 6.78 22.59
N VAL A 67 21.36 7.39 21.40
CA VAL A 67 22.33 8.43 20.96
C VAL A 67 22.16 9.79 21.66
N GLY A 68 21.07 9.98 22.40
CA GLY A 68 20.79 11.19 23.18
C GLY A 68 19.90 12.23 22.49
N LYS A 69 18.97 11.81 21.60
CA LYS A 69 18.02 12.70 20.92
C LYS A 69 17.20 13.54 21.90
N THR A 70 16.54 12.89 22.86
CA THR A 70 15.72 13.56 23.89
C THR A 70 16.55 14.48 24.76
N SER A 71 17.76 14.06 25.17
CA SER A 71 18.69 14.91 25.93
C SER A 71 19.15 16.13 25.14
N LEU A 72 19.30 16.00 23.82
CA LEU A 72 19.62 17.10 22.92
C LEU A 72 18.46 18.09 22.81
N ILE A 73 17.22 17.62 22.75
CA ILE A 73 16.01 18.47 22.75
C ILE A 73 15.90 19.25 24.06
N GLU A 74 15.99 18.56 25.20
CA GLU A 74 15.97 19.20 26.53
C GLU A 74 17.04 20.28 26.66
N ARG A 75 18.22 20.01 26.10
CA ARG A 75 19.34 20.95 26.11
C ARG A 75 19.11 22.14 25.17
N LEU A 76 18.56 21.91 23.97
CA LEU A 76 18.29 22.98 22.99
C LEU A 76 17.19 23.92 23.46
N ILE A 77 16.08 23.37 23.97
CA ILE A 77 14.87 24.12 24.31
C ILE A 77 14.93 24.68 25.73
N ARG A 78 15.29 23.84 26.72
CA ARG A 78 15.19 24.17 28.15
C ARG A 78 16.54 24.44 28.81
N ASN A 79 17.63 24.26 28.08
CA ASN A 79 19.00 24.29 28.60
C ASN A 79 19.21 23.36 29.81
N LYS A 80 18.58 22.18 29.79
CA LYS A 80 18.68 21.17 30.85
C LYS A 80 19.33 19.90 30.33
N TYR A 81 19.94 19.14 31.24
CA TYR A 81 20.46 17.82 30.97
C TYR A 81 20.23 16.94 32.19
N ASP A 82 19.71 15.75 31.95
CA ASP A 82 19.59 14.69 32.95
C ASP A 82 20.32 13.45 32.44
N LYS A 83 21.31 13.00 33.21
CA LYS A 83 22.09 11.80 32.90
C LYS A 83 21.24 10.52 33.02
N ASN A 84 20.21 10.54 33.86
CA ASN A 84 19.33 9.41 34.13
C ASN A 84 18.03 9.47 33.30
N GLN A 85 18.03 10.26 32.22
CA GLN A 85 16.87 10.38 31.35
C GLN A 85 16.48 8.99 30.81
N PRO A 86 15.21 8.55 31.03
CA PRO A 86 14.77 7.25 30.56
C PRO A 86 14.81 7.18 29.04
N GLN A 87 14.87 5.96 28.50
CA GLN A 87 14.72 5.78 27.07
C GLN A 87 13.33 6.24 26.65
N THR A 88 13.29 7.07 25.62
CA THR A 88 12.04 7.54 25.01
C THR A 88 11.32 6.36 24.40
N ASP A 89 10.19 6.03 25.01
CA ASP A 89 9.20 5.13 24.44
C ASP A 89 8.19 5.98 23.69
N GLY A 90 7.90 5.66 22.44
CA GLY A 90 6.98 6.47 21.64
C GLY A 90 7.62 7.47 20.69
N LEU A 91 6.76 8.42 20.33
CA LEU A 91 7.08 9.68 19.67
C LEU A 91 6.65 10.79 20.63
N ASN A 92 7.51 11.76 20.89
CA ASN A 92 7.14 13.00 21.57
C ASN A 92 7.16 14.17 20.59
N VAL A 93 6.16 15.04 20.65
CA VAL A 93 6.12 16.28 19.84
C VAL A 93 6.10 17.47 20.79
N GLU A 94 7.17 18.26 20.73
CA GLU A 94 7.30 19.47 21.54
C GLU A 94 7.30 20.72 20.66
N THR A 95 6.71 21.80 21.17
CA THR A 95 6.73 23.10 20.49
C THR A 95 7.92 23.95 20.95
N TRP A 96 8.70 24.45 19.99
CA TRP A 96 9.78 25.40 20.23
C TRP A 96 9.59 26.68 19.41
N ASN A 97 9.25 27.78 20.08
CA ASN A 97 9.12 29.08 19.43
C ASN A 97 10.49 29.75 19.30
N VAL A 98 10.83 30.19 18.10
CA VAL A 98 12.13 30.77 17.75
C VAL A 98 11.94 32.08 17.00
N TRP A 99 12.81 33.06 17.27
CA TRP A 99 12.82 34.33 16.57
C TRP A 99 13.82 34.28 15.40
N VAL A 100 13.31 34.22 14.17
CA VAL A 100 14.12 34.08 12.95
C VAL A 100 13.59 35.02 11.88
N ASN A 101 14.47 35.70 11.14
CA ASN A 101 14.10 36.69 10.11
C ASN A 101 13.09 37.75 10.60
N SER A 102 13.22 38.17 11.86
CA SER A 102 12.31 39.12 12.53
C SER A 102 10.85 38.65 12.64
N LYS A 103 10.64 37.33 12.65
CA LYS A 103 9.33 36.69 12.85
C LYS A 103 9.42 35.65 13.97
N ASP A 104 8.33 35.49 14.70
CA ASP A 104 8.13 34.35 15.58
C ASP A 104 7.73 33.13 14.74
N ILE A 105 8.60 32.12 14.73
CA ILE A 105 8.37 30.86 14.02
C ILE A 105 8.19 29.77 15.07
N ARG A 106 7.12 28.99 14.92
CA ARG A 106 6.85 27.83 15.78
C ARG A 106 7.44 26.57 15.16
N LEU A 107 8.41 25.95 15.82
CA LEU A 107 8.95 24.65 15.43
C LEU A 107 8.22 23.53 16.15
N ASN A 108 7.67 22.60 15.37
CA ASN A 108 7.17 21.33 15.88
C ASN A 108 8.34 20.34 15.87
N VAL A 109 8.86 20.02 17.06
CA VAL A 109 10.03 19.17 17.27
C VAL A 109 9.58 17.74 17.55
N TRP A 110 9.91 16.82 16.65
CA TRP A 110 9.54 15.41 16.71
C TRP A 110 10.71 14.58 17.23
N ASP A 111 10.53 13.97 18.39
CA ASP A 111 11.48 13.06 19.04
C ASP A 111 11.03 11.62 18.88
N PHE A 112 11.65 10.91 17.95
CA PHE A 112 11.32 9.50 17.71
C PHE A 112 12.10 8.59 18.66
N GLY A 113 11.41 7.64 19.29
CA GLY A 113 12.05 6.52 19.98
C GLY A 113 12.94 5.74 19.00
N GLY A 114 14.24 5.63 19.29
CA GLY A 114 15.21 5.03 18.36
C GLY A 114 15.20 3.51 18.28
N GLN A 115 14.22 2.82 18.88
CA GLN A 115 14.18 1.36 18.95
C GLN A 115 13.78 0.76 17.59
N GLU A 116 14.48 -0.29 17.14
CA GLU A 116 14.26 -0.96 15.83
C GLU A 116 12.79 -1.26 15.53
N ILE A 117 12.03 -1.71 16.54
CA ILE A 117 10.61 -2.06 16.42
C ILE A 117 9.72 -0.90 15.92
N TYR A 118 10.18 0.35 16.08
CA TYR A 118 9.47 1.56 15.68
C TYR A 118 9.91 2.11 14.32
N HIS A 119 10.98 1.57 13.71
CA HIS A 119 11.48 2.14 12.45
C HIS A 119 10.46 2.05 11.31
N ALA A 120 9.65 0.99 11.30
CA ALA A 120 8.56 0.84 10.34
C ALA A 120 7.46 1.91 10.51
N THR A 121 7.28 2.48 11.71
CA THR A 121 6.31 3.55 11.95
C THR A 121 6.88 4.93 11.64
N HIS A 122 8.20 5.12 11.74
CA HIS A 122 8.84 6.41 11.46
C HIS A 122 8.53 6.92 10.06
N GLN A 123 8.48 6.01 9.06
CA GLN A 123 8.24 6.38 7.67
C GLN A 123 6.96 7.21 7.44
N PHE A 124 5.92 7.01 8.26
CA PHE A 124 4.66 7.76 8.15
C PHE A 124 4.78 9.23 8.57
N PHE A 125 5.82 9.56 9.33
CA PHE A 125 6.05 10.90 9.85
C PHE A 125 7.22 11.59 9.18
N LEU A 126 8.02 10.89 8.40
CA LEU A 126 9.04 11.50 7.55
C LEU A 126 8.34 12.15 6.36
N THR A 127 8.44 13.47 6.27
CA THR A 127 7.76 14.25 5.25
C THR A 127 8.71 15.28 4.66
N LYS A 128 8.49 15.65 3.39
CA LYS A 128 9.13 16.83 2.77
C LYS A 128 8.89 18.09 3.62
N ARG A 129 9.64 19.16 3.35
CA ARG A 129 9.54 20.48 4.03
C ARG A 129 9.83 20.43 5.52
N SER A 130 10.78 19.59 5.88
CA SER A 130 11.21 19.43 7.25
C SER A 130 12.69 19.73 7.37
N LEU A 131 13.13 20.14 8.56
CA LEU A 131 14.53 20.09 8.92
C LEU A 131 14.79 18.78 9.66
N TYR A 132 15.78 18.02 9.20
CA TYR A 132 16.18 16.76 9.84
C TYR A 132 17.46 16.93 10.65
N LEU A 133 17.45 16.49 11.91
CA LEU A 133 18.64 16.28 12.71
C LEU A 133 18.92 14.78 12.76
N LEU A 134 19.99 14.34 12.09
CA LEU A 134 20.51 12.98 12.20
C LEU A 134 21.49 12.93 13.37
N VAL A 135 21.02 12.43 14.52
CA VAL A 135 21.81 12.35 15.74
C VAL A 135 22.56 11.02 15.77
N CYS A 136 23.87 11.12 15.93
CA CYS A 136 24.81 10.01 16.01
C CYS A 136 25.51 10.05 17.37
N ASN A 137 26.00 8.91 17.84
CA ASN A 137 26.93 8.87 18.97
C ASN A 137 28.36 8.92 18.45
N CYS A 138 29.19 9.85 18.94
CA CYS A 138 30.58 9.96 18.53
C CYS A 138 31.44 8.74 18.90
N ARG A 139 31.04 7.97 19.92
CA ARG A 139 31.76 6.76 20.36
C ARG A 139 31.60 5.57 19.40
N THR A 140 30.55 5.56 18.57
CA THR A 140 30.19 4.42 17.73
C THR A 140 30.62 4.66 16.29
N SER A 141 30.91 3.58 15.57
CA SER A 141 31.31 3.67 14.15
C SER A 141 30.17 4.24 13.28
N GLU A 142 30.51 4.63 12.05
CA GLU A 142 29.52 5.06 11.05
C GLU A 142 28.47 3.96 10.75
N GLU A 143 28.91 2.70 10.74
CA GLU A 143 28.07 1.52 10.51
C GLU A 143 27.11 1.27 11.68
N GLU A 144 27.61 1.35 12.93
CA GLU A 144 26.79 1.21 14.13
C GLU A 144 25.76 2.35 14.24
N ASN A 145 26.15 3.57 13.89
CA ASN A 145 25.23 4.71 13.79
C ASN A 145 24.23 4.57 12.63
N ARG A 146 24.49 3.67 11.68
CA ARG A 146 23.71 3.45 10.45
C ARG A 146 23.44 4.78 9.72
N ILE A 147 24.44 5.66 9.60
CA ILE A 147 24.28 7.02 9.04
C ILE A 147 23.71 6.96 7.62
N GLU A 148 24.31 6.13 6.77
CA GLU A 148 23.88 5.89 5.40
C GLU A 148 22.42 5.43 5.30
N TYR A 149 21.99 4.54 6.22
CA TYR A 149 20.61 4.06 6.27
C TYR A 149 19.62 5.20 6.53
N TRP A 150 19.91 6.04 7.52
CA TRP A 150 19.04 7.15 7.88
C TRP A 150 19.01 8.23 6.80
N LEU A 151 20.13 8.54 6.17
CA LEU A 151 20.19 9.49 5.06
C LEU A 151 19.37 9.00 3.86
N LYS A 152 19.46 7.71 3.51
CA LYS A 152 18.62 7.12 2.47
C LYS A 152 17.14 7.15 2.84
N LEU A 153 16.79 6.89 4.10
CA LEU A 153 15.41 6.99 4.56
C LEU A 153 14.88 8.43 4.45
N ILE A 154 15.68 9.44 4.80
CA ILE A 154 15.34 10.85 4.58
C ILE A 154 15.20 11.15 3.08
N GLU A 155 16.11 10.68 2.24
CA GLU A 155 16.02 10.90 0.79
C GLU A 155 14.74 10.30 0.18
N SER A 156 14.30 9.13 0.66
CA SER A 156 13.06 8.49 0.24
C SER A 156 11.81 9.25 0.67
N PHE A 157 11.72 9.68 1.93
CA PHE A 157 10.47 10.25 2.47
C PHE A 157 10.49 11.77 2.62
N GLY A 158 11.62 12.32 3.04
CA GLY A 158 11.88 13.76 3.19
C GLY A 158 12.31 14.46 1.90
N GLY A 159 12.66 13.71 0.84
CA GLY A 159 13.15 14.28 -0.41
C GLY A 159 14.43 15.10 -0.22
N GLN A 160 14.45 16.34 -0.73
CA GLN A 160 15.60 17.27 -0.61
C GLN A 160 15.57 18.13 0.66
N SER A 161 14.82 17.71 1.69
CA SER A 161 14.77 18.40 2.97
C SER A 161 16.18 18.55 3.57
N PRO A 162 16.52 19.72 4.16
CA PRO A 162 17.84 19.96 4.74
C PRO A 162 18.13 19.01 5.91
N VAL A 163 19.37 18.53 5.98
CA VAL A 163 19.85 17.63 7.03
C VAL A 163 21.02 18.25 7.77
N ILE A 164 20.99 18.19 9.09
CA ILE A 164 22.14 18.47 9.96
C ILE A 164 22.52 17.16 10.65
N ILE A 165 23.75 16.70 10.45
CA ILE A 165 24.27 15.56 11.20
C ILE A 165 24.82 16.08 12.53
N VAL A 166 24.39 15.48 13.63
CA VAL A 166 24.77 15.87 14.99
C VAL A 166 25.52 14.71 15.64
N GLY A 167 26.84 14.82 15.76
CA GLY A 167 27.66 13.89 16.54
C GLY A 167 27.59 14.23 18.02
N ASN A 168 26.74 13.54 18.78
CA ASN A 168 26.57 13.78 20.20
C ASN A 168 27.56 12.96 21.05
N LYS A 169 27.73 13.35 22.32
CA LYS A 169 28.69 12.77 23.27
C LYS A 169 30.15 13.00 22.87
N LYS A 170 30.44 14.17 22.30
CA LYS A 170 31.78 14.60 21.92
C LYS A 170 32.76 14.61 23.11
N ASP A 171 32.25 14.79 24.31
CA ASP A 171 33.02 14.74 25.56
C ASP A 171 33.73 13.39 25.76
N GLU A 172 33.22 12.31 25.17
CA GLU A 172 33.85 10.99 25.22
C GLU A 172 34.90 10.84 24.11
N GLN A 173 34.52 11.11 22.85
CA GLN A 173 35.36 10.98 21.65
C GLN A 173 34.89 11.93 20.54
N PRO A 174 35.77 12.37 19.62
CA PRO A 174 35.36 13.11 18.43
C PRO A 174 34.63 12.21 17.43
N LEU A 175 33.76 12.80 16.60
CA LEU A 175 33.06 12.05 15.55
C LEU A 175 33.99 11.70 14.40
N ASP A 176 34.29 10.41 14.24
CA ASP A 176 35.11 9.87 13.15
C ASP A 176 34.26 9.45 11.95
N ILE A 177 34.04 10.38 11.01
CA ILE A 177 33.30 10.15 9.76
C ILE A 177 33.95 10.89 8.58
N ASN A 178 33.78 10.36 7.37
CA ASN A 178 34.23 11.03 6.16
C ASN A 178 33.24 12.12 5.72
N ARG A 179 33.35 13.29 6.36
CA ARG A 179 32.47 14.46 6.15
C ARG A 179 32.37 14.89 4.67
N LYS A 180 33.48 14.83 3.94
CA LYS A 180 33.54 15.26 2.53
C LYS A 180 32.77 14.28 1.65
N ALA A 181 33.05 12.98 1.78
CA ALA A 181 32.36 11.95 1.01
C ALA A 181 30.84 11.94 1.28
N LEU A 182 30.44 12.13 2.55
CA LEU A 182 29.02 12.21 2.90
C LEU A 182 28.32 13.40 2.23
N ARG A 183 28.93 14.60 2.24
CA ARG A 183 28.35 15.78 1.59
C ARG A 183 28.31 15.70 0.07
N GLU A 184 29.32 15.08 -0.54
CA GLU A 184 29.34 14.84 -2.00
C GLU A 184 28.22 13.88 -2.41
N LYS A 185 27.95 12.87 -1.57
CA LYS A 185 26.91 11.87 -1.81
C LYS A 185 25.50 12.35 -1.45
N TYR A 186 25.38 13.18 -0.43
CA TYR A 186 24.13 13.74 0.09
C TYR A 186 24.23 15.26 0.17
N PRO A 187 23.96 15.98 -0.94
CA PRO A 187 24.07 17.43 -1.02
C PRO A 187 23.11 18.19 -0.09
N ASN A 188 22.04 17.53 0.36
CA ASN A 188 21.10 18.08 1.33
C ASN A 188 21.67 18.18 2.75
N ILE A 189 22.85 17.59 3.03
CA ILE A 189 23.58 17.80 4.30
C ILE A 189 24.11 19.23 4.35
N GLN A 190 23.50 20.04 5.20
CA GLN A 190 23.82 21.46 5.37
C GLN A 190 24.94 21.67 6.40
N ALA A 191 24.99 20.84 7.44
CA ALA A 191 25.99 20.95 8.49
C ALA A 191 26.29 19.59 9.14
N ILE A 192 27.50 19.49 9.70
CA ILE A 192 27.93 18.36 10.54
C ILE A 192 28.52 18.99 11.79
N ILE A 193 27.83 18.84 12.92
CA ILE A 193 28.13 19.54 14.17
C ILE A 193 28.34 18.50 15.26
N GLU A 194 29.38 18.66 16.06
CA GLU A 194 29.64 17.78 17.19
C GLU A 194 29.21 18.45 18.49
N THR A 195 28.41 17.75 19.29
CA THR A 195 27.82 18.26 20.52
C THR A 195 28.16 17.40 21.72
N SER A 196 28.11 18.01 22.91
CA SER A 196 27.98 17.29 24.18
C SER A 196 26.82 17.89 24.96
N CYS A 197 25.76 17.11 25.16
CA CYS A 197 24.67 17.52 26.04
C CYS A 197 25.12 17.63 27.51
N GLN A 198 26.12 16.84 27.91
CA GLN A 198 26.66 16.85 29.28
C GLN A 198 27.45 18.13 29.55
N ASP A 199 28.42 18.42 28.69
CA ASP A 199 29.37 19.53 28.87
C ASP A 199 28.93 20.83 28.16
N ASN A 200 27.73 20.83 27.56
CA ASN A 200 27.16 21.94 26.79
C ASN A 200 28.05 22.42 25.63
N ILE A 201 28.75 21.50 24.98
CA ILE A 201 29.64 21.80 23.84
C ILE A 201 28.83 21.75 22.54
N GLY A 202 29.04 22.71 21.64
CA GLY A 202 28.45 22.72 20.29
C GLY A 202 26.93 22.98 20.23
N ILE A 203 26.26 23.15 21.38
CA ILE A 203 24.80 23.37 21.45
C ILE A 203 24.40 24.70 20.83
N ASP A 204 25.14 25.78 21.10
CA ASP A 204 24.86 27.10 20.53
C ASP A 204 25.16 27.15 19.02
N GLU A 205 26.20 26.42 18.58
CA GLU A 205 26.52 26.23 17.16
C GLU A 205 25.37 25.49 16.45
N LEU A 206 24.89 24.39 17.05
CA LEU A 206 23.74 23.65 16.54
C LEU A 206 22.47 24.52 16.50
N ARG A 207 22.20 25.29 17.55
CA ARG A 207 21.05 26.22 17.59
C ARG A 207 21.13 27.23 16.45
N THR A 208 22.31 27.80 16.21
CA THR A 208 22.55 28.75 15.12
C THR A 208 22.33 28.11 13.76
N ALA A 209 22.85 26.90 13.54
CA ALA A 209 22.65 26.16 12.30
C ALA A 209 21.17 25.82 12.05
N ILE A 210 20.45 25.41 13.09
CA ILE A 210 18.99 25.19 13.01
C ILE A 210 18.30 26.49 12.57
N PHE A 211 18.58 27.62 13.23
CA PHE A 211 17.94 28.89 12.89
C PHE A 211 18.23 29.34 11.46
N GLN A 212 19.47 29.14 10.98
CA GLN A 212 19.84 29.41 9.58
C GLN A 212 19.06 28.54 8.60
N GLN A 213 18.89 27.24 8.88
CA GLN A 213 18.13 26.37 7.99
C GLN A 213 16.64 26.71 8.00
N ILE A 214 16.05 26.96 9.17
CA ILE A 214 14.67 27.43 9.27
C ILE A 214 14.47 28.76 8.53
N ALA A 215 15.44 29.67 8.59
CA ALA A 215 15.41 30.94 7.84
C ALA A 215 15.32 30.73 6.32
N ASN A 216 15.91 29.65 5.82
CA ASN A 216 16.00 29.32 4.39
C ASN A 216 14.88 28.41 3.89
N LEU A 217 14.09 27.81 4.78
CA LEU A 217 12.89 27.07 4.40
C LEU A 217 11.83 28.05 3.88
N LYS A 218 11.67 28.10 2.56
CA LYS A 218 10.73 29.02 1.88
C LYS A 218 9.30 28.80 2.37
N GLU A 219 8.96 27.56 2.63
CA GLU A 219 7.62 27.09 2.95
C GLU A 219 7.11 27.60 4.31
N VAL A 220 8.02 27.97 5.22
CA VAL A 220 7.67 28.61 6.50
C VAL A 220 7.00 29.97 6.28
N TYR A 221 7.31 30.62 5.15
CA TYR A 221 6.77 31.92 4.78
C TYR A 221 5.64 31.82 3.75
N ASP A 222 5.21 30.60 3.39
CA ASP A 222 4.06 30.41 2.52
C ASP A 222 2.84 31.07 3.16
N LEU A 223 2.15 31.87 2.34
CA LEU A 223 1.00 32.63 2.77
C LEU A 223 -0.24 31.75 2.66
N LEU A 224 -1.03 31.70 3.71
CA LEU A 224 -2.31 31.00 3.73
C LEU A 224 -3.45 32.01 3.80
N PRO A 225 -4.59 31.74 3.16
CA PRO A 225 -5.81 32.50 3.40
C PRO A 225 -6.14 32.55 4.88
N LEU A 226 -6.63 33.69 5.36
CA LEU A 226 -6.95 33.90 6.77
C LEU A 226 -7.98 32.89 7.27
N SER A 227 -9.02 32.61 6.48
CA SER A 227 -10.03 31.59 6.78
C SER A 227 -9.44 30.20 6.98
N TRP A 228 -8.44 29.82 6.17
CA TRP A 228 -7.74 28.54 6.28
C TRP A 228 -6.86 28.51 7.53
N PHE A 229 -6.20 29.63 7.83
CA PHE A 229 -5.39 29.79 9.03
C PHE A 229 -6.25 29.72 10.30
N GLU A 230 -7.45 30.30 10.30
CA GLU A 230 -8.41 30.26 11.40
C GLU A 230 -8.91 28.82 11.66
N VAL A 231 -9.30 28.10 10.60
CA VAL A 231 -9.66 26.67 10.72
C VAL A 231 -8.49 25.87 11.30
N LYS A 232 -7.28 26.06 10.77
CA LYS A 232 -6.07 25.41 11.29
C LYS A 232 -5.86 25.69 12.78
N GLN A 233 -5.92 26.95 13.20
CA GLN A 233 -5.73 27.35 14.60
C GLN A 233 -6.83 26.76 15.49
N GLN A 234 -8.07 26.75 15.00
CA GLN A 234 -9.18 26.13 15.72
C GLN A 234 -8.91 24.63 15.92
N LEU A 235 -8.54 23.89 14.87
CA LEU A 235 -8.23 22.46 14.96
C LEU A 235 -7.05 22.17 15.89
N GLU A 236 -5.98 22.98 15.85
CA GLU A 236 -4.83 22.85 16.76
C GLU A 236 -5.21 23.09 18.24
N SER A 237 -6.18 23.95 18.50
CA SER A 237 -6.64 24.29 19.86
C SER A 237 -7.61 23.27 20.47
N MET A 238 -8.09 22.31 19.68
CA MET A 238 -9.03 21.30 20.13
C MET A 238 -8.37 20.30 21.10
N ASN A 239 -9.12 19.90 22.12
CA ASN A 239 -8.64 18.94 23.11
C ASN A 239 -8.81 17.50 22.62
N GLU A 240 -9.76 17.29 21.72
CA GLU A 240 -10.11 16.02 21.09
C GLU A 240 -8.92 15.49 20.27
N ASP A 241 -8.68 14.17 20.33
CA ASP A 241 -7.68 13.50 19.50
C ASP A 241 -8.15 13.33 18.04
N PHE A 242 -9.47 13.36 17.80
CA PHE A 242 -10.10 13.17 16.49
C PHE A 242 -11.43 13.92 16.38
N ILE A 243 -11.88 14.17 15.14
CA ILE A 243 -13.21 14.70 14.82
C ILE A 243 -13.81 13.94 13.65
N THR A 244 -15.15 13.95 13.53
CA THR A 244 -15.78 13.39 12.34
C THR A 244 -15.56 14.31 11.14
N TYR A 245 -15.61 13.75 9.94
CA TYR A 245 -15.55 14.55 8.71
C TYR A 245 -16.66 15.60 8.65
N ARG A 246 -17.85 15.26 9.17
CA ARG A 246 -18.97 16.19 9.30
C ARG A 246 -18.67 17.37 10.22
N ASP A 247 -18.01 17.14 11.35
CA ASP A 247 -17.63 18.22 12.27
C ASP A 247 -16.58 19.12 11.65
N TYR A 248 -15.61 18.55 10.93
CA TYR A 248 -14.63 19.30 10.14
C TYR A 248 -15.30 20.21 9.11
N ILE A 249 -16.22 19.67 8.32
CA ILE A 249 -17.02 20.45 7.37
C ILE A 249 -17.75 21.58 8.10
N GLY A 250 -18.38 21.29 9.23
CA GLY A 250 -19.07 22.28 10.05
C GLY A 250 -18.16 23.42 10.55
N ILE A 251 -16.90 23.12 10.84
CA ILE A 251 -15.88 24.12 11.18
C ILE A 251 -15.53 24.96 9.95
N CYS A 252 -15.33 24.34 8.79
CA CYS A 252 -15.04 25.05 7.55
C CYS A 252 -16.16 26.02 7.15
N TYR A 253 -17.42 25.59 7.24
CA TYR A 253 -18.57 26.46 6.95
C TYR A 253 -18.65 27.68 7.89
N LYS A 254 -18.29 27.52 9.16
CA LYS A 254 -18.28 28.64 10.13
C LYS A 254 -17.21 29.68 9.84
N ASN A 255 -16.10 29.26 9.24
CA ASN A 255 -14.98 30.12 8.86
C ASN A 255 -15.04 30.50 7.36
N GLU A 256 -16.25 30.55 6.78
CA GLU A 256 -16.49 31.03 5.41
C GLU A 256 -15.82 30.21 4.29
N ILE A 257 -15.63 28.91 4.50
CA ILE A 257 -15.15 27.95 3.47
C ILE A 257 -16.28 26.97 3.12
N PRO A 258 -17.25 27.36 2.26
CA PRO A 258 -18.40 26.52 1.92
C PRO A 258 -18.12 25.54 0.77
N GLU A 259 -17.13 25.79 -0.08
CA GLU A 259 -16.82 24.94 -1.22
C GLU A 259 -16.12 23.64 -0.77
N GLY A 260 -16.69 22.48 -1.11
CA GLY A 260 -16.11 21.18 -0.74
C GLY A 260 -14.69 20.97 -1.25
N LYS A 261 -14.36 21.50 -2.43
CA LYS A 261 -13.01 21.41 -3.00
C LYS A 261 -11.96 22.14 -2.14
N ASP A 262 -12.31 23.30 -1.59
CA ASP A 262 -11.42 24.07 -0.72
C ASP A 262 -11.26 23.38 0.64
N GLN A 263 -12.33 22.74 1.14
CA GLN A 263 -12.29 21.91 2.36
C GLN A 263 -11.35 20.70 2.17
N ASP A 264 -11.42 20.04 1.02
CA ASP A 264 -10.56 18.91 0.65
C ASP A 264 -9.09 19.32 0.54
N GLN A 265 -8.80 20.48 -0.06
CA GLN A 265 -7.44 20.99 -0.16
C GLN A 265 -6.87 21.40 1.20
N LEU A 266 -7.68 22.03 2.04
CA LEU A 266 -7.25 22.44 3.37
C LEU A 266 -6.89 21.22 4.22
N ILE A 267 -7.72 20.17 4.22
CA ILE A 267 -7.41 18.96 5.00
C ILE A 267 -6.18 18.23 4.47
N ASP A 268 -5.98 18.20 3.15
CA ASP A 268 -4.76 17.65 2.53
C ASP A 268 -3.51 18.45 2.90
N LEU A 269 -3.62 19.79 2.92
CA LEU A 269 -2.54 20.67 3.35
C LEU A 269 -2.19 20.40 4.82
N LEU A 270 -3.19 20.37 5.70
CA LEU A 270 -2.99 20.04 7.12
C LEU A 270 -2.42 18.64 7.32
N HIS A 271 -2.81 17.70 6.47
CA HIS A 271 -2.25 16.35 6.45
C HIS A 271 -0.76 16.34 6.10
N ARG A 272 -0.39 17.02 5.02
CA ARG A 272 1.00 17.12 4.56
C ARG A 272 1.89 17.91 5.54
N LEU A 273 1.33 18.90 6.22
CA LEU A 273 2.01 19.63 7.31
C LEU A 273 2.19 18.75 8.57
N GLY A 274 1.54 17.58 8.63
CA GLY A 274 1.57 16.68 9.78
C GLY A 274 0.82 17.25 10.99
N LEU A 275 -0.15 18.12 10.75
CA LEU A 275 -1.03 18.69 11.79
C LEU A 275 -2.24 17.79 12.02
N VAL A 276 -2.75 17.14 10.97
CA VAL A 276 -3.91 16.23 11.02
C VAL A 276 -3.56 14.95 10.23
N LEU A 277 -4.16 13.81 10.55
CA LEU A 277 -4.14 12.63 9.67
C LEU A 277 -5.53 12.45 9.06
N ASN A 278 -5.61 12.49 7.73
CA ASN A 278 -6.83 12.28 6.98
C ASN A 278 -6.64 11.10 6.02
N PHE A 279 -7.65 10.23 5.97
CA PHE A 279 -7.67 9.03 5.13
C PHE A 279 -8.98 9.00 4.32
N ARG A 280 -9.32 10.11 3.64
CA ARG A 280 -10.58 10.26 2.91
C ARG A 280 -10.83 9.20 1.84
N ASP A 281 -9.75 8.66 1.26
CA ASP A 281 -9.82 7.65 0.20
C ASP A 281 -10.04 6.23 0.78
N HIS A 282 -9.96 6.06 2.11
CA HIS A 282 -10.09 4.76 2.75
C HIS A 282 -11.55 4.45 3.16
N PRO A 283 -12.11 3.27 2.83
CA PRO A 283 -13.52 2.95 3.01
C PRO A 283 -14.07 3.12 4.44
N ILE A 284 -13.24 2.86 5.45
CA ILE A 284 -13.61 2.87 6.88
C ILE A 284 -13.09 4.12 7.60
N LEU A 285 -11.97 4.70 7.12
CA LEU A 285 -11.30 5.80 7.83
C LEU A 285 -11.75 7.17 7.31
N LYS A 286 -12.43 7.22 6.16
CA LYS A 286 -12.91 8.47 5.51
C LYS A 286 -13.73 9.39 6.41
N ASP A 287 -14.46 8.83 7.37
CA ASP A 287 -15.42 9.58 8.19
C ASP A 287 -14.78 10.15 9.47
N THR A 288 -13.51 9.86 9.74
CA THR A 288 -12.79 10.33 10.94
C THR A 288 -11.45 10.96 10.59
N ASN A 289 -11.25 12.20 11.02
CA ASN A 289 -9.98 12.90 10.94
C ASN A 289 -9.25 12.79 12.28
N VAL A 290 -7.98 12.37 12.29
CA VAL A 290 -7.18 12.36 13.52
C VAL A 290 -6.50 13.71 13.67
N LEU A 291 -6.95 14.51 14.63
CA LEU A 291 -6.41 15.85 14.87
C LEU A 291 -5.04 15.83 15.54
N LYS A 292 -4.71 14.76 16.27
CA LYS A 292 -3.43 14.65 16.98
C LYS A 292 -2.68 13.41 16.51
N PRO A 293 -1.66 13.56 15.64
CA PRO A 293 -0.87 12.44 15.15
C PRO A 293 -0.23 11.61 16.27
N ASN A 294 0.05 12.22 17.43
CA ASN A 294 0.57 11.52 18.60
C ASN A 294 -0.38 10.44 19.13
N TRP A 295 -1.70 10.56 18.97
CA TRP A 295 -2.66 9.54 19.38
C TRP A 295 -2.46 8.24 18.60
N VAL A 296 -2.22 8.32 17.29
CA VAL A 296 -1.95 7.12 16.48
C VAL A 296 -0.65 6.47 16.91
N THR A 297 0.41 7.28 17.07
CA THR A 297 1.70 6.73 17.49
C THR A 297 1.63 6.13 18.87
N GLU A 298 1.08 6.81 19.87
CA GLU A 298 1.03 6.28 21.22
C GLU A 298 0.27 4.95 21.29
N GLY A 299 -0.84 4.81 20.55
CA GLY A 299 -1.60 3.56 20.47
C GLY A 299 -0.77 2.43 19.86
N ILE A 300 -0.12 2.67 18.71
CA ILE A 300 0.72 1.67 18.04
C ILE A 300 1.95 1.32 18.88
N TYR A 301 2.60 2.31 19.48
CA TYR A 301 3.78 2.09 20.31
C TYR A 301 3.44 1.34 21.59
N ALA A 302 2.29 1.61 22.23
CA ALA A 302 1.84 0.85 23.39
C ALA A 302 1.67 -0.65 23.06
N LEU A 303 1.19 -0.98 21.85
CA LEU A 303 1.11 -2.36 21.38
C LEU A 303 2.48 -2.95 21.09
N LEU A 304 3.34 -2.19 20.41
CA LEU A 304 4.69 -2.62 20.08
C LEU A 304 5.59 -2.75 21.31
N SER A 305 5.30 -2.04 22.40
CA SER A 305 6.07 -2.06 23.64
C SER A 305 5.60 -3.12 24.65
N ASP A 306 4.40 -3.68 24.50
CA ASP A 306 3.83 -4.67 25.42
C ASP A 306 4.66 -5.97 25.50
N GLU A 307 5.11 -6.31 26.71
CA GLU A 307 5.97 -7.46 26.96
C GLU A 307 5.29 -8.80 26.69
N ASN A 308 3.97 -8.90 26.90
CA ASN A 308 3.23 -10.13 26.62
C ASN A 308 3.14 -10.40 25.11
N LEU A 309 2.87 -9.36 24.32
CA LEU A 309 2.89 -9.45 22.86
C LEU A 309 4.28 -9.78 22.32
N LYS A 310 5.35 -9.19 22.86
CA LYS A 310 6.73 -9.50 22.44
C LYS A 310 7.16 -10.93 22.76
N THR A 311 6.89 -11.40 23.98
CA THR A 311 7.54 -12.63 24.49
C THR A 311 6.68 -13.87 24.36
N LYS A 312 5.39 -13.80 24.71
CA LYS A 312 4.50 -14.97 24.77
C LYS A 312 3.62 -15.09 23.55
N ALA A 313 3.00 -13.98 23.14
CA ALA A 313 2.05 -13.96 22.04
C ALA A 313 2.73 -13.85 20.67
N GLN A 314 4.02 -13.50 20.63
CA GLN A 314 4.84 -13.40 19.41
C GLN A 314 4.19 -12.53 18.32
N GLY A 315 3.67 -11.37 18.74
CA GLY A 315 3.01 -10.39 17.88
C GLY A 315 1.52 -10.64 17.62
N ILE A 316 0.94 -11.74 18.12
CA ILE A 316 -0.50 -12.01 17.99
C ILE A 316 -1.27 -11.31 19.11
N PHE A 317 -2.27 -10.50 18.77
CA PHE A 317 -3.11 -9.79 19.73
C PHE A 317 -4.61 -9.96 19.42
N THR A 318 -5.42 -9.74 20.46
CA THR A 318 -6.89 -9.77 20.40
C THR A 318 -7.50 -8.42 20.76
N PRO A 319 -8.80 -8.19 20.47
CA PRO A 319 -9.51 -7.02 20.99
C PRO A 319 -9.46 -6.88 22.53
N ALA A 320 -9.37 -8.00 23.25
CA ALA A 320 -9.20 -8.00 24.70
C ALA A 320 -7.81 -7.46 25.12
N ASP A 321 -6.77 -7.74 24.35
CA ASP A 321 -5.43 -7.20 24.59
C ASP A 321 -5.40 -5.68 24.40
N LEU A 322 -6.13 -5.13 23.41
CA LEU A 322 -6.25 -3.68 23.24
C LEU A 322 -6.86 -3.01 24.48
N THR A 323 -7.87 -3.64 25.09
CA THR A 323 -8.51 -3.11 26.30
C THR A 323 -7.60 -3.20 27.53
N ARG A 324 -6.66 -4.16 27.55
CA ARG A 324 -5.64 -4.30 28.60
C ARG A 324 -4.49 -3.31 28.44
N ILE A 325 -4.03 -3.10 27.20
CA ILE A 325 -2.80 -2.35 26.88
C ILE A 325 -3.09 -0.85 26.80
N LEU A 326 -4.19 -0.46 26.15
CA LEU A 326 -4.49 0.94 25.86
C LEU A 326 -5.22 1.60 27.04
N ASN A 327 -4.90 2.88 27.27
CA ASN A 327 -5.57 3.66 28.29
C ASN A 327 -7.05 3.87 27.91
N PRO A 328 -8.03 3.39 28.71
CA PRO A 328 -9.45 3.45 28.36
C PRO A 328 -10.01 4.87 28.27
N ALA A 329 -9.39 5.85 28.96
CA ALA A 329 -9.81 7.25 28.88
C ALA A 329 -9.46 7.90 27.54
N ARG A 330 -8.37 7.45 26.90
CA ARG A 330 -7.87 7.99 25.62
C ARG A 330 -8.19 7.10 24.42
N TYR A 331 -8.34 5.80 24.64
CA TYR A 331 -8.67 4.77 23.64
C TYR A 331 -9.89 3.95 24.10
N PRO A 332 -11.10 4.53 24.04
CA PRO A 332 -12.30 3.80 24.41
C PRO A 332 -12.55 2.62 23.43
N THR A 333 -13.28 1.60 23.88
CA THR A 333 -13.40 0.32 23.17
C THR A 333 -14.01 0.44 21.77
N ASP A 334 -14.89 1.41 21.55
CA ASP A 334 -15.46 1.73 20.23
C ASP A 334 -14.40 2.17 19.21
N ARG A 335 -13.23 2.61 19.68
CA ARG A 335 -12.12 3.10 18.83
C ARG A 335 -11.03 2.10 18.58
N HIS A 336 -11.07 0.93 19.23
CA HIS A 336 -10.06 -0.12 19.00
C HIS A 336 -10.05 -0.60 17.55
N VAL A 337 -11.23 -0.72 16.93
CA VAL A 337 -11.37 -1.10 15.51
C VAL A 337 -10.69 -0.08 14.60
N TYR A 338 -10.90 1.21 14.87
CA TYR A 338 -10.28 2.29 14.10
C TYR A 338 -8.74 2.25 14.17
N LEU A 339 -8.16 2.01 15.36
CA LEU A 339 -6.72 1.87 15.50
C LEU A 339 -6.17 0.64 14.74
N ILE A 340 -6.89 -0.50 14.80
CA ILE A 340 -6.52 -1.69 14.03
C ILE A 340 -6.51 -1.38 12.52
N ASP A 341 -7.53 -0.70 12.02
CA ASP A 341 -7.63 -0.40 10.59
C ASP A 341 -6.56 0.60 10.14
N LEU A 342 -6.18 1.57 10.99
CA LEU A 342 -4.99 2.39 10.77
C LEU A 342 -3.71 1.55 10.69
N MET A 343 -3.55 0.56 11.57
CA MET A 343 -2.38 -0.33 11.54
C MET A 343 -2.34 -1.21 10.28
N LYS A 344 -3.50 -1.62 9.76
CA LYS A 344 -3.59 -2.34 8.48
C LYS A 344 -3.25 -1.43 7.30
N GLU A 345 -3.77 -0.20 7.28
CA GLU A 345 -3.47 0.79 6.24
C GLU A 345 -1.97 1.14 6.23
N PHE A 346 -1.36 1.19 7.40
CA PHE A 346 0.08 1.33 7.57
C PHE A 346 0.88 0.05 7.29
N GLU A 347 0.24 -1.03 6.85
CA GLU A 347 0.88 -2.31 6.53
C GLU A 347 1.74 -2.84 7.71
N LEU A 348 1.28 -2.64 8.94
CA LEU A 348 1.95 -3.09 10.18
C LEU A 348 1.37 -4.41 10.70
N CYS A 349 0.08 -4.64 10.47
CA CYS A 349 -0.63 -5.82 10.93
C CYS A 349 -1.64 -6.35 9.91
N PHE A 350 -2.05 -7.60 10.09
CA PHE A 350 -3.14 -8.23 9.32
C PHE A 350 -4.01 -9.11 10.22
N ALA A 351 -5.23 -9.42 9.76
CA ALA A 351 -6.15 -10.30 10.47
C ALA A 351 -5.82 -11.77 10.16
N LEU A 352 -5.88 -12.62 11.19
CA LEU A 352 -5.75 -14.07 11.04
C LEU A 352 -7.14 -14.68 10.81
N GLU A 353 -7.23 -15.66 9.91
CA GLU A 353 -8.46 -16.39 9.59
C GLU A 353 -8.87 -17.36 10.70
N CYS A 354 -9.20 -16.83 11.89
CA CYS A 354 -9.64 -17.63 13.03
C CYS A 354 -10.77 -16.96 13.80
N LYS A 355 -11.55 -17.76 14.53
CA LYS A 355 -12.55 -17.29 15.50
C LYS A 355 -12.14 -17.72 16.91
N PRO A 356 -12.07 -16.81 17.90
CA PRO A 356 -12.29 -15.36 17.80
C PRO A 356 -11.25 -14.65 16.93
N GLU A 357 -11.58 -13.46 16.43
CA GLU A 357 -10.68 -12.65 15.59
C GLU A 357 -9.36 -12.37 16.32
N LYS A 358 -8.26 -12.58 15.60
CA LYS A 358 -6.90 -12.29 16.05
C LYS A 358 -6.18 -11.50 14.98
N TYR A 359 -5.23 -10.70 15.41
CA TYR A 359 -4.43 -9.86 14.54
C TYR A 359 -2.96 -10.14 14.81
N LEU A 360 -2.12 -10.03 13.78
CA LEU A 360 -0.69 -10.26 13.88
C LEU A 360 0.09 -9.01 13.49
N ILE A 361 1.01 -8.57 14.35
CA ILE A 361 1.93 -7.47 14.07
C ILE A 361 3.26 -8.04 13.55
N ALA A 362 3.57 -7.78 12.28
CA ALA A 362 4.74 -8.37 11.63
C ALA A 362 6.08 -7.92 12.25
N GLY A 363 6.13 -6.70 12.80
CA GLY A 363 7.33 -6.16 13.47
C GLY A 363 7.70 -6.86 14.79
N LEU A 364 6.76 -7.58 15.40
CA LEU A 364 6.96 -8.30 16.67
C LEU A 364 7.24 -9.80 16.48
N LEU A 365 7.36 -10.26 15.23
CA LEU A 365 7.67 -11.64 14.94
C LEU A 365 9.04 -12.05 15.55
N PRO A 366 9.21 -13.33 15.90
CA PRO A 366 10.48 -13.83 16.42
C PRO A 366 11.59 -13.67 15.38
N LYS A 367 12.83 -13.43 15.85
CA LYS A 367 14.00 -13.34 14.96
C LYS A 367 14.42 -14.71 14.41
N ASP A 368 14.17 -15.78 15.17
CA ASP A 368 14.60 -17.13 14.82
C ASP A 368 13.81 -17.72 13.65
N GLN A 369 14.53 -18.27 12.68
CA GLN A 369 13.94 -18.99 11.55
C GLN A 369 13.40 -20.35 12.02
N PRO A 370 12.14 -20.71 11.70
CA PRO A 370 11.57 -22.01 12.06
C PRO A 370 12.25 -23.18 11.34
N ASN A 371 12.34 -24.34 11.99
CA ASN A 371 13.04 -25.54 11.47
C ASN A 371 12.43 -26.11 10.18
N LYS A 372 11.12 -25.94 9.94
CA LYS A 372 10.41 -26.50 8.76
C LYS A 372 10.36 -25.52 7.59
N THR A 373 11.52 -25.01 7.16
CA THR A 373 11.64 -23.99 6.11
C THR A 373 12.52 -24.43 4.94
N GLU A 374 12.94 -25.69 4.91
CA GLU A 374 13.66 -26.26 3.77
C GLU A 374 12.69 -26.60 2.63
N LEU A 375 13.11 -26.32 1.40
CA LEU A 375 12.33 -26.62 0.19
C LEU A 375 12.96 -27.83 -0.49
N GLU A 376 12.13 -28.82 -0.83
CA GLU A 376 12.57 -30.04 -1.50
C GLU A 376 12.60 -29.90 -3.04
N GLY A 377 13.50 -30.65 -3.68
CA GLY A 377 13.59 -30.77 -5.14
C GLY A 377 14.30 -29.59 -5.83
N GLU A 378 14.11 -29.47 -7.15
CA GLU A 378 14.63 -28.34 -7.90
C GLU A 378 13.95 -27.04 -7.48
N THR A 379 14.72 -25.97 -7.32
CA THR A 379 14.23 -24.64 -6.97
C THR A 379 14.46 -23.63 -8.10
N LEU A 380 13.61 -22.62 -8.15
CA LEU A 380 13.88 -21.36 -8.84
C LEU A 380 14.32 -20.35 -7.77
N GLU A 381 15.41 -19.63 -8.02
CA GLU A 381 16.00 -18.72 -7.04
C GLU A 381 16.20 -17.34 -7.64
N PHE A 382 15.84 -16.30 -6.89
CA PHE A 382 15.94 -14.91 -7.32
C PHE A 382 16.36 -14.05 -6.14
N GLN A 383 17.12 -12.98 -6.37
CA GLN A 383 17.62 -12.12 -5.30
C GLN A 383 17.44 -10.65 -5.63
N TYR A 384 17.05 -9.88 -4.63
CA TYR A 384 17.15 -8.42 -4.64
C TYR A 384 18.35 -8.00 -3.81
N HIS A 385 19.22 -7.17 -4.36
CA HIS A 385 20.35 -6.59 -3.65
C HIS A 385 20.10 -5.10 -3.45
N TYR A 386 20.31 -4.64 -2.22
CA TYR A 386 20.05 -3.27 -1.79
C TYR A 386 21.34 -2.61 -1.35
N LYS A 387 21.46 -1.31 -1.62
CA LYS A 387 22.53 -0.49 -1.02
C LYS A 387 22.29 -0.21 0.47
N VAL A 388 21.01 -0.06 0.82
CA VAL A 388 20.45 0.06 2.16
C VAL A 388 19.15 -0.74 2.16
N LEU A 389 18.97 -1.65 3.12
CA LEU A 389 17.75 -2.45 3.24
C LEU A 389 16.88 -1.94 4.38
N PRO A 390 15.76 -1.22 4.12
CA PRO A 390 14.77 -0.86 5.12
C PRO A 390 14.15 -2.09 5.79
N GLU A 391 14.08 -2.08 7.13
CA GLU A 391 13.48 -3.17 7.90
C GLU A 391 11.99 -3.34 7.59
N SER A 392 11.33 -2.26 7.15
CA SER A 392 9.91 -2.29 6.81
C SER A 392 9.59 -3.11 5.56
N ILE A 393 10.54 -3.37 4.65
CA ILE A 393 10.24 -4.08 3.39
C ILE A 393 9.68 -5.48 3.65
N ILE A 394 10.33 -6.26 4.51
CA ILE A 394 9.87 -7.63 4.79
C ILE A 394 8.60 -7.64 5.63
N SER A 395 8.49 -6.78 6.64
CA SER A 395 7.27 -6.75 7.46
C SER A 395 6.04 -6.40 6.61
N ARG A 396 6.17 -5.40 5.73
CA ARG A 396 5.12 -5.00 4.79
C ARG A 396 4.84 -6.09 3.75
N PHE A 397 5.88 -6.78 3.28
CA PHE A 397 5.72 -7.91 2.37
C PHE A 397 4.92 -9.05 3.00
N ILE A 398 5.21 -9.41 4.26
CA ILE A 398 4.45 -10.42 5.01
C ILE A 398 2.98 -10.00 5.14
N VAL A 399 2.73 -8.75 5.52
CA VAL A 399 1.37 -8.20 5.64
C VAL A 399 0.64 -8.24 4.29
N ASN A 400 1.28 -7.82 3.21
CA ASN A 400 0.68 -7.77 1.87
C ASN A 400 0.46 -9.16 1.24
N THR A 401 1.16 -10.19 1.72
CA THR A 401 1.07 -11.57 1.20
C THR A 401 0.40 -12.54 2.17
N HIS A 402 -0.27 -12.04 3.21
CA HIS A 402 -0.77 -12.85 4.32
C HIS A 402 -1.72 -13.99 3.89
N GLU A 403 -2.58 -13.76 2.90
CA GLU A 403 -3.51 -14.76 2.34
C GLU A 403 -2.78 -15.97 1.71
N LYS A 404 -1.51 -15.79 1.31
CA LYS A 404 -0.70 -16.83 0.67
C LYS A 404 0.24 -17.52 1.66
N ILE A 405 0.20 -17.21 2.96
CA ILE A 405 1.11 -17.79 3.94
C ILE A 405 0.90 -19.30 4.05
N HIS A 406 1.97 -20.05 3.81
CA HIS A 406 1.98 -21.50 3.92
C HIS A 406 2.13 -21.92 5.38
N ASN A 407 1.17 -22.69 5.90
CA ASN A 407 1.22 -23.32 7.23
C ASN A 407 1.51 -22.37 8.41
N GLN A 408 1.16 -21.08 8.28
CA GLN A 408 1.47 -20.04 9.28
C GLN A 408 2.98 -19.96 9.63
N VAL A 409 3.86 -20.22 8.65
CA VAL A 409 5.31 -20.18 8.86
C VAL A 409 5.87 -18.82 8.43
N TYR A 410 6.17 -17.99 9.41
CA TYR A 410 6.77 -16.66 9.25
C TYR A 410 7.65 -16.32 10.46
N TRP A 411 8.60 -15.42 10.24
CA TRP A 411 9.50 -14.86 11.26
C TRP A 411 9.92 -13.46 10.82
N ARG A 412 10.64 -12.71 11.68
CA ARG A 412 10.93 -11.29 11.43
C ARG A 412 11.68 -11.01 10.13
N SER A 413 12.47 -11.97 9.65
CA SER A 413 13.26 -11.85 8.43
C SER A 413 12.78 -12.76 7.30
N GLY A 414 11.59 -13.36 7.37
CA GLY A 414 11.12 -14.19 6.26
C GLY A 414 9.76 -14.86 6.43
N VAL A 415 9.29 -15.46 5.35
CA VAL A 415 7.96 -16.09 5.27
C VAL A 415 7.95 -17.21 4.24
N MET A 416 7.13 -18.23 4.52
CA MET A 416 6.79 -19.28 3.56
C MET A 416 5.44 -18.95 2.92
N LEU A 417 5.37 -18.97 1.59
CA LEU A 417 4.17 -18.69 0.81
C LEU A 417 3.80 -19.89 -0.06
N GLN A 418 2.52 -20.05 -0.39
CA GLN A 418 2.02 -21.07 -1.29
C GLN A 418 1.30 -20.45 -2.49
N TYR A 419 1.45 -21.11 -3.64
CA TYR A 419 0.62 -20.88 -4.83
C TYR A 419 -0.37 -22.03 -4.95
N GLU A 420 -1.65 -21.71 -4.85
CA GLU A 420 -2.75 -22.67 -4.81
C GLU A 420 -3.82 -22.30 -5.84
N GLU A 421 -4.27 -23.30 -6.60
CA GLU A 421 -5.44 -23.19 -7.47
C GLU A 421 -6.33 -24.42 -7.24
N TYR A 422 -7.65 -24.23 -7.21
CA TYR A 422 -8.63 -25.32 -7.03
C TYR A 422 -8.33 -26.25 -5.83
N LYS A 423 -7.81 -25.70 -4.73
CA LYS A 423 -7.42 -26.42 -3.51
C LYS A 423 -6.20 -27.33 -3.64
N GLU A 424 -5.44 -27.21 -4.72
CA GLU A 424 -4.16 -27.91 -4.89
C GLU A 424 -3.00 -26.91 -4.79
N ILE A 425 -1.98 -27.26 -4.01
CA ILE A 425 -0.76 -26.45 -3.88
C ILE A 425 0.20 -26.83 -5.02
N TYR A 426 0.48 -25.87 -5.89
CA TYR A 426 1.36 -26.04 -7.05
C TYR A 426 2.81 -25.73 -6.72
N ASN A 427 3.05 -24.69 -5.92
CA ASN A 427 4.38 -24.21 -5.57
C ASN A 427 4.42 -23.70 -4.13
N ILE A 428 5.59 -23.80 -3.52
CA ILE A 428 5.90 -23.21 -2.22
C ILE A 428 7.10 -22.30 -2.42
N ALA A 429 7.04 -21.09 -1.88
CA ALA A 429 8.11 -20.12 -1.90
C ALA A 429 8.61 -19.83 -0.49
N ARG A 430 9.92 -19.65 -0.35
CA ARG A 430 10.57 -19.13 0.84
C ARG A 430 11.15 -17.76 0.49
N ILE A 431 10.75 -16.75 1.26
CA ILE A 431 11.28 -15.40 1.17
C ILE A 431 12.09 -15.15 2.44
N LYS A 432 13.34 -14.74 2.28
CA LYS A 432 14.26 -14.47 3.39
C LYS A 432 15.02 -13.18 3.15
N SER A 433 15.12 -12.34 4.16
CA SER A 433 15.99 -11.16 4.17
C SER A 433 17.23 -11.41 4.99
N ASP A 434 18.33 -10.84 4.51
CA ASP A 434 19.58 -10.70 5.21
C ASP A 434 19.91 -9.20 5.32
N PRO A 435 19.65 -8.57 6.48
CA PRO A 435 19.92 -7.16 6.70
C PRO A 435 21.41 -6.78 6.62
N GLU A 436 22.30 -7.70 7.00
CA GLU A 436 23.76 -7.46 7.01
C GLU A 436 24.31 -7.44 5.58
N ASP A 437 23.92 -8.44 4.80
CA ASP A 437 24.27 -8.53 3.38
C ASP A 437 23.42 -7.59 2.51
N LYS A 438 22.35 -7.00 3.08
CA LYS A 438 21.37 -6.14 2.43
C LYS A 438 20.72 -6.81 1.23
N LYS A 439 20.30 -8.06 1.40
CA LYS A 439 19.73 -8.90 0.34
C LYS A 439 18.38 -9.47 0.75
N ILE A 440 17.52 -9.67 -0.24
CA ILE A 440 16.32 -10.49 -0.11
C ILE A 440 16.43 -11.65 -1.09
N PHE A 441 16.21 -12.85 -0.60
CA PHE A 441 16.24 -14.11 -1.33
C PHE A 441 14.82 -14.62 -1.51
N ILE A 442 14.48 -15.01 -2.74
CA ILE A 442 13.24 -15.68 -3.11
C ILE A 442 13.63 -17.06 -3.63
N THR A 443 13.13 -18.12 -3.01
CA THR A 443 13.35 -19.50 -3.46
C THR A 443 12.00 -20.16 -3.66
N ILE A 444 11.73 -20.75 -4.83
CA ILE A 444 10.44 -21.36 -5.18
C ILE A 444 10.63 -22.81 -5.60
N SER A 445 9.94 -23.75 -4.95
CA SER A 445 9.90 -25.16 -5.34
C SER A 445 8.51 -25.57 -5.86
N GLY A 446 8.32 -26.84 -6.22
CA GLY A 446 7.05 -27.36 -6.76
C GLY A 446 7.04 -27.48 -8.29
N ARG A 447 5.87 -27.34 -8.93
CA ARG A 447 5.70 -27.59 -10.38
C ARG A 447 6.50 -26.60 -11.25
N LYS A 448 7.34 -27.11 -12.15
CA LYS A 448 8.25 -26.30 -12.99
C LYS A 448 7.55 -25.25 -13.86
N LYS A 449 6.37 -25.57 -14.41
CA LYS A 449 5.61 -24.68 -15.30
C LYS A 449 5.09 -23.42 -14.61
N THR A 450 4.79 -23.51 -13.31
CA THR A 450 4.12 -22.45 -12.54
C THR A 450 5.06 -21.67 -11.61
N ARG A 451 6.31 -22.13 -11.39
CA ARG A 451 7.32 -21.40 -10.59
C ARG A 451 7.53 -19.97 -11.09
N ARG A 452 7.63 -19.80 -12.42
CA ARG A 452 7.84 -18.50 -13.05
C ARG A 452 6.66 -17.57 -12.84
N SER A 453 5.44 -18.06 -13.03
CA SER A 453 4.22 -17.28 -12.78
C SER A 453 4.13 -16.85 -11.32
N PHE A 454 4.45 -17.77 -10.39
CA PHE A 454 4.46 -17.43 -8.98
C PHE A 454 5.54 -16.38 -8.65
N LEU A 455 6.74 -16.48 -9.23
CA LEU A 455 7.76 -15.43 -9.11
C LEU A 455 7.23 -14.08 -9.61
N GLY A 456 6.54 -14.04 -10.75
CA GLY A 456 5.91 -12.83 -11.28
C GLY A 456 5.02 -12.14 -10.25
N ILE A 457 4.10 -12.90 -9.65
CA ILE A 457 3.21 -12.43 -8.57
C ILE A 457 4.02 -11.89 -7.37
N LEU A 458 5.04 -12.64 -6.91
CA LEU A 458 5.88 -12.19 -5.79
C LEU A 458 6.64 -10.90 -6.13
N ARG A 459 7.12 -10.76 -7.37
CA ARG A 459 7.80 -9.55 -7.86
C ARG A 459 6.85 -8.36 -7.89
N GLU A 460 5.59 -8.52 -8.27
CA GLU A 460 4.58 -7.44 -8.23
C GLU A 460 4.37 -6.89 -6.81
N PHE A 461 4.27 -7.77 -5.81
CA PHE A 461 4.19 -7.33 -4.40
C PHE A 461 5.43 -6.53 -3.96
N PHE A 462 6.63 -6.99 -4.33
CA PHE A 462 7.86 -6.24 -4.06
C PHE A 462 7.89 -4.91 -4.80
N GLN A 463 7.49 -4.87 -6.07
CA GLN A 463 7.43 -3.65 -6.86
C GLN A 463 6.46 -2.63 -6.26
N LYS A 464 5.30 -3.06 -5.74
CA LYS A 464 4.37 -2.17 -5.02
C LYS A 464 5.05 -1.52 -3.80
N ILE A 465 5.79 -2.31 -3.01
CA ILE A 465 6.53 -1.80 -1.84
C ILE A 465 7.68 -0.87 -2.29
N HIS A 466 8.45 -1.26 -3.30
CA HIS A 466 9.58 -0.46 -3.80
C HIS A 466 9.12 0.88 -4.39
N LYS A 467 7.98 0.92 -5.09
CA LYS A 467 7.39 2.19 -5.58
C LYS A 467 7.05 3.16 -4.45
N SER A 468 6.67 2.65 -3.27
CA SER A 468 6.41 3.49 -2.09
C SER A 468 7.69 4.00 -1.39
N LEU A 469 8.87 3.51 -1.80
CA LEU A 469 10.19 3.86 -1.26
C LEU A 469 11.05 4.46 -2.38
N PRO A 470 10.79 5.72 -2.78
CA PRO A 470 11.52 6.33 -3.89
C PRO A 470 13.01 6.48 -3.54
N ASN A 471 13.87 6.56 -4.57
CA ASN A 471 15.34 6.69 -4.44
C ASN A 471 16.05 5.49 -3.79
N LEU A 472 15.36 4.35 -3.64
CA LEU A 472 15.99 3.11 -3.23
C LEU A 472 16.73 2.47 -4.41
N GLU A 473 18.05 2.30 -4.28
CA GLU A 473 18.89 1.65 -5.27
C GLU A 473 18.77 0.12 -5.11
N ILE A 474 18.06 -0.52 -6.04
CA ILE A 474 17.74 -1.95 -6.03
C ILE A 474 18.27 -2.59 -7.32
N THR A 475 18.93 -3.73 -7.18
CA THR A 475 19.36 -4.54 -8.33
C THR A 475 18.82 -5.96 -8.20
N GLU A 476 18.54 -6.57 -9.35
CA GLU A 476 17.92 -7.88 -9.46
C GLU A 476 18.97 -8.90 -9.91
N TRP A 477 19.02 -10.06 -9.26
CA TRP A 477 20.10 -11.01 -9.44
C TRP A 477 19.57 -12.44 -9.55
N VAL A 478 20.15 -13.21 -10.47
CA VAL A 478 19.81 -14.61 -10.74
C VAL A 478 21.02 -15.51 -10.50
N PRO A 479 20.89 -16.65 -9.82
CA PRO A 479 22.02 -17.54 -9.57
C PRO A 479 22.45 -18.27 -10.84
N VAL A 480 23.70 -18.75 -10.80
CA VAL A 480 24.23 -19.62 -11.84
C VAL A 480 23.76 -21.05 -11.62
N LEU A 481 22.98 -21.58 -12.58
CA LEU A 481 22.42 -22.93 -12.53
C LEU A 481 23.52 -23.98 -12.34
N GLY A 482 23.36 -24.87 -11.35
CA GLY A 482 24.33 -25.91 -11.01
C GLY A 482 25.50 -25.45 -10.13
N TYR A 483 25.64 -24.15 -9.88
CA TYR A 483 26.74 -23.57 -9.09
C TYR A 483 26.22 -22.62 -8.00
N PRO A 484 25.49 -23.12 -6.99
CA PRO A 484 24.83 -22.29 -5.97
C PRO A 484 25.79 -21.46 -5.11
N LYS A 485 27.08 -21.83 -5.04
CA LYS A 485 28.13 -21.08 -4.31
C LYS A 485 28.76 -19.96 -5.14
N TYR A 486 28.51 -19.92 -6.45
CA TYR A 486 29.05 -18.89 -7.31
C TYR A 486 28.23 -17.60 -7.15
N PRO A 487 28.84 -16.39 -7.17
CA PRO A 487 28.11 -15.14 -7.11
C PRO A 487 27.03 -15.06 -8.20
N PRO A 488 25.82 -14.57 -7.88
CA PRO A 488 24.76 -14.47 -8.88
C PRO A 488 25.13 -13.48 -9.99
N LEU A 489 24.35 -13.50 -11.07
CA LEU A 489 24.49 -12.63 -12.23
C LEU A 489 23.44 -11.51 -12.20
N ASP A 490 23.84 -10.31 -12.60
CA ASP A 490 22.94 -9.16 -12.70
C ASP A 490 21.90 -9.42 -13.79
N TYR A 491 20.62 -9.43 -13.40
CA TYR A 491 19.51 -9.70 -14.30
C TYR A 491 19.40 -8.62 -15.40
N GLN A 492 19.64 -7.35 -15.06
CA GLN A 492 19.54 -6.24 -16.02
C GLN A 492 20.68 -6.27 -17.03
N GLU A 493 21.89 -6.67 -16.62
CA GLU A 493 23.01 -6.90 -17.55
C GLU A 493 22.69 -8.03 -18.52
N LEU A 494 22.14 -9.15 -18.05
CA LEU A 494 21.72 -10.26 -18.91
C LEU A 494 20.65 -9.85 -19.92
N LEU A 495 19.68 -9.02 -19.52
CA LEU A 495 18.70 -8.43 -20.43
C LEU A 495 19.36 -7.52 -21.48
N GLY A 496 20.35 -6.73 -21.06
CA GLY A 496 21.16 -5.89 -21.95
C GLY A 496 21.93 -6.70 -23.00
N LEU A 497 22.56 -7.78 -22.59
CA LEU A 497 23.27 -8.71 -23.47
C LEU A 497 22.32 -9.42 -24.45
N GLU A 498 21.13 -9.85 -23.99
CA GLU A 498 20.11 -10.40 -24.88
C GLU A 498 19.66 -9.38 -25.94
N LYS A 499 19.49 -8.09 -25.55
CA LYS A 499 19.19 -6.99 -26.49
C LYS A 499 20.30 -6.80 -27.53
N MET A 500 21.56 -6.96 -27.12
CA MET A 500 22.72 -6.95 -28.02
C MET A 500 22.86 -8.23 -28.87
N LYS A 501 21.92 -9.18 -28.74
CA LYS A 501 21.92 -10.50 -29.41
C LYS A 501 23.10 -11.38 -29.01
N VAL A 502 23.69 -11.15 -27.84
CA VAL A 502 24.67 -12.05 -27.24
C VAL A 502 23.91 -13.26 -26.70
N VAL A 503 24.34 -14.46 -27.08
CA VAL A 503 23.67 -15.73 -26.71
C VAL A 503 24.37 -16.40 -25.53
N GLU A 504 25.69 -16.26 -25.45
CA GLU A 504 26.51 -16.92 -24.44
C GLU A 504 27.20 -15.91 -23.53
N TYR A 505 27.14 -16.17 -22.23
CA TYR A 505 27.86 -15.43 -21.19
C TYR A 505 28.97 -16.32 -20.60
N PRO A 506 30.25 -16.03 -20.88
CA PRO A 506 31.35 -16.82 -20.36
C PRO A 506 31.64 -16.51 -18.89
N ILE A 507 31.68 -17.55 -18.04
CA ILE A 507 32.13 -17.44 -16.65
C ILE A 507 33.51 -18.07 -16.52
N GLY A 508 34.55 -17.25 -16.64
CA GLY A 508 35.94 -17.71 -16.61
C GLY A 508 36.33 -18.47 -15.34
N LYS A 509 35.80 -18.07 -14.17
CA LYS A 509 36.06 -18.75 -12.88
C LYS A 509 35.53 -20.18 -12.82
N LEU A 510 34.45 -20.47 -13.56
CA LEU A 510 33.83 -21.79 -13.60
C LEU A 510 34.19 -22.56 -14.89
N ASN A 511 34.81 -21.89 -15.85
CA ASN A 511 35.12 -22.41 -17.18
C ASN A 511 33.88 -22.95 -17.91
N ILE A 512 32.77 -22.20 -17.86
CA ILE A 512 31.51 -22.53 -18.53
C ILE A 512 30.97 -21.34 -19.33
N ASN A 513 30.17 -21.62 -20.34
CA ASN A 513 29.34 -20.63 -21.03
C ASN A 513 27.88 -20.85 -20.68
N ILE A 514 27.20 -19.80 -20.23
CA ILE A 514 25.78 -19.84 -19.92
C ILE A 514 25.00 -19.35 -21.13
N ASN A 515 23.97 -20.10 -21.52
CA ASN A 515 23.03 -19.64 -22.53
C ASN A 515 22.06 -18.62 -21.90
N ILE A 516 22.17 -17.35 -22.32
CA ILE A 516 21.43 -16.23 -21.73
C ILE A 516 19.92 -16.40 -21.95
N PRO A 517 19.39 -16.65 -23.17
CA PRO A 517 17.96 -16.86 -23.37
C PRO A 517 17.38 -17.99 -22.52
N GLN A 518 18.07 -19.14 -22.44
CA GLN A 518 17.61 -20.28 -21.64
C GLN A 518 17.54 -19.95 -20.15
N LEU A 519 18.48 -19.16 -19.63
CA LEU A 519 18.45 -18.69 -18.25
C LEU A 519 17.27 -17.74 -18.03
N LEU A 520 17.13 -16.72 -18.87
CA LEU A 520 16.09 -15.68 -18.75
C LEU A 520 14.67 -16.22 -18.94
N ASP A 521 14.47 -17.22 -19.82
CA ASP A 521 13.17 -17.86 -20.05
C ASP A 521 12.61 -18.56 -18.80
N GLY A 522 13.49 -18.89 -17.85
CA GLY A 522 13.12 -19.40 -16.52
C GLY A 522 12.47 -18.35 -15.61
N TYR A 523 12.77 -17.05 -15.82
CA TYR A 523 12.34 -15.94 -14.96
C TYR A 523 11.24 -15.09 -15.59
N GLU A 524 11.24 -14.94 -16.92
CA GLU A 524 10.28 -14.09 -17.63
C GLU A 524 10.01 -14.65 -19.03
N LEU A 525 8.84 -14.36 -19.63
CA LEU A 525 8.53 -14.76 -21.01
C LEU A 525 9.30 -13.90 -22.02
N ARG A 526 9.81 -14.53 -23.08
CA ARG A 526 10.53 -13.83 -24.15
C ARG A 526 9.70 -12.73 -24.83
N GLU A 527 8.38 -12.91 -24.90
CA GLU A 527 7.47 -11.92 -25.46
C GLU A 527 7.31 -10.70 -24.55
N SER A 528 7.15 -10.92 -23.24
CA SER A 528 7.11 -9.85 -22.23
C SER A 528 8.42 -9.05 -22.24
N ARG A 529 9.58 -9.74 -22.28
CA ARG A 529 10.90 -9.08 -22.39
C ARG A 529 11.04 -8.23 -23.67
N ARG A 530 10.44 -8.67 -24.78
CA ARG A 530 10.44 -7.95 -26.08
C ARG A 530 9.45 -6.79 -26.13
N LYS A 531 8.33 -6.85 -25.40
CA LYS A 531 7.39 -5.73 -25.26
C LYS A 531 8.03 -4.59 -24.43
N SER A 532 8.67 -4.91 -23.31
CA SER A 532 9.45 -3.95 -22.51
C SER A 532 10.62 -3.31 -23.27
N GLN A 533 11.10 -3.95 -24.35
CA GLN A 533 12.16 -3.43 -25.22
C GLN A 533 11.71 -2.34 -26.21
N LYS A 534 10.40 -2.18 -26.46
CA LYS A 534 9.87 -1.20 -27.42
C LYS A 534 9.51 0.16 -26.83
N GLY A 535 9.58 0.32 -25.51
CA GLY A 535 9.27 1.59 -24.84
C GLY A 535 7.79 1.96 -24.76
N ASP A 536 6.87 1.03 -25.07
CA ASP A 536 5.44 1.20 -24.78
C ASP A 536 5.22 1.01 -23.28
N TYR A 537 5.19 2.12 -22.54
CA TYR A 537 4.58 2.20 -21.23
C TYR A 537 3.14 2.71 -21.39
N ASP A 538 2.30 1.96 -22.09
CA ASP A 538 0.87 2.00 -21.81
C ASP A 538 0.59 0.88 -20.81
N LEU A 539 0.54 1.25 -19.53
CA LEU A 539 0.01 0.43 -18.45
C LEU A 539 -1.52 0.30 -18.65
N ASP A 540 -1.93 -0.53 -19.61
CA ASP A 540 -3.29 -1.03 -19.68
C ASP A 540 -3.32 -2.40 -18.96
N ASP A 541 -4.30 -2.59 -18.07
CA ASP A 541 -4.55 -3.74 -17.18
C ASP A 541 -4.73 -5.09 -17.93
N ARG A 542 -4.49 -5.11 -19.25
CA ARG A 542 -4.72 -6.21 -20.18
C ARG A 542 -3.59 -7.22 -20.26
N THR A 543 -2.34 -6.88 -19.93
CA THR A 543 -1.21 -7.83 -20.07
C THR A 543 -1.30 -9.03 -19.13
N ALA A 544 -1.82 -8.84 -17.92
CA ALA A 544 -2.09 -9.94 -16.99
C ALA A 544 -3.26 -10.82 -17.47
N TYR A 545 -4.22 -10.24 -18.18
CA TYR A 545 -5.38 -10.93 -18.73
C TYR A 545 -5.05 -11.75 -19.98
N GLU A 546 -4.14 -11.25 -20.83
CA GLU A 546 -3.62 -11.98 -22.00
C GLU A 546 -2.77 -13.20 -21.57
N ASP A 547 -1.91 -13.03 -20.56
CA ASP A 547 -1.18 -14.15 -19.94
C ASP A 547 -2.14 -15.17 -19.33
N MET A 548 -3.32 -14.75 -18.82
CA MET A 548 -4.39 -15.61 -18.31
C MET A 548 -5.17 -16.36 -19.42
N LEU A 549 -5.26 -15.79 -20.63
CA LEU A 549 -5.97 -16.37 -21.78
C LEU A 549 -5.15 -17.44 -22.53
N ASP A 550 -3.83 -17.30 -22.58
CA ASP A 550 -2.97 -18.35 -23.14
C ASP A 550 -2.80 -19.54 -22.18
N ILE A 551 -2.96 -19.31 -20.86
CA ILE A 551 -3.08 -20.36 -19.83
C ILE A 551 -4.30 -21.27 -20.08
N THR A 552 -5.43 -20.70 -20.51
CA THR A 552 -6.66 -21.48 -20.78
C THR A 552 -6.58 -22.27 -22.09
N LYS A 553 -5.91 -21.75 -23.13
CA LYS A 553 -5.73 -22.47 -24.40
C LYS A 553 -4.81 -23.69 -24.30
N LEU A 554 -3.78 -23.63 -23.47
CA LEU A 554 -2.86 -24.76 -23.23
C LEU A 554 -3.48 -25.91 -22.41
N ALA A 555 -4.62 -25.67 -21.73
CA ALA A 555 -5.31 -26.65 -20.91
C ALA A 555 -6.42 -27.44 -21.65
N VAL A 556 -6.88 -26.98 -22.82
CA VAL A 556 -8.13 -27.47 -23.45
C VAL A 556 -7.91 -28.48 -24.60
N SER A 557 -6.67 -28.88 -24.92
CA SER A 557 -6.45 -29.90 -25.94
C SER A 557 -6.55 -31.32 -25.37
N ARG A 558 -7.76 -31.83 -25.13
CA ARG A 558 -8.13 -33.27 -25.20
C ARG A 558 -9.65 -33.45 -25.25
N GLU A 559 -10.10 -34.04 -26.35
CA GLU A 559 -11.50 -34.32 -26.69
C GLU A 559 -12.20 -35.21 -25.66
N ILE A 560 -13.38 -34.80 -25.20
CA ILE A 560 -14.27 -35.61 -24.36
C ILE A 560 -15.41 -36.15 -25.23
N ASN A 561 -15.41 -37.47 -25.46
CA ASN A 561 -16.55 -38.22 -25.95
C ASN A 561 -17.42 -38.65 -24.76
N ILE A 562 -18.72 -38.37 -24.78
CA ILE A 562 -19.68 -38.79 -23.74
C ILE A 562 -20.76 -39.68 -24.38
N HIS A 563 -20.85 -40.93 -23.91
CA HIS A 563 -22.04 -41.77 -24.07
C HIS A 563 -22.61 -42.13 -22.70
N ASN A 564 -23.85 -41.71 -22.48
CA ASN A 564 -24.70 -42.07 -21.34
C ASN A 564 -25.50 -43.33 -21.67
N LYS A 565 -25.66 -44.22 -20.68
CA LYS A 565 -26.94 -44.90 -20.44
C LYS A 565 -27.04 -45.32 -18.98
N ALA A 566 -28.08 -44.77 -18.35
CA ALA A 566 -28.57 -45.11 -17.03
C ALA A 566 -29.24 -46.48 -17.03
N GLU A 567 -29.39 -47.08 -15.84
CA GLU A 567 -30.69 -47.56 -15.40
C GLU A 567 -30.73 -47.72 -13.87
N ALA A 568 -31.72 -47.06 -13.27
CA ALA A 568 -32.26 -47.34 -11.96
C ALA A 568 -32.91 -48.74 -11.97
N SER A 569 -33.21 -49.40 -10.84
CA SER A 569 -34.49 -49.18 -10.15
C SER A 569 -34.64 -50.08 -8.92
N THR A 570 -35.41 -49.56 -7.95
CA THR A 570 -36.42 -50.25 -7.10
C THR A 570 -36.01 -51.29 -6.05
N MET A 571 -36.43 -51.01 -4.80
CA MET A 571 -36.55 -51.98 -3.71
C MET A 571 -37.94 -52.63 -3.70
N THR A 572 -37.99 -53.96 -3.67
CA THR A 572 -38.75 -54.75 -2.67
C THR A 572 -38.30 -56.22 -2.69
N GLU A 573 -38.48 -56.88 -1.55
CA GLU A 573 -37.95 -58.18 -1.13
C GLU A 573 -38.26 -59.37 -2.06
N SER A 574 -37.28 -60.26 -2.25
CA SER A 574 -37.33 -61.73 -2.06
C SER A 574 -36.31 -62.50 -2.92
N TYR A 575 -35.63 -63.45 -2.28
CA TYR A 575 -34.91 -64.66 -2.76
C TYR A 575 -34.32 -64.79 -4.19
N GLN A 576 -33.02 -65.16 -4.18
CA GLN A 576 -32.31 -66.15 -5.03
C GLN A 576 -31.80 -65.82 -6.46
N SER A 577 -30.47 -65.64 -6.51
CA SER A 577 -29.46 -66.45 -7.24
C SER A 577 -29.21 -66.33 -8.77
N LYS A 578 -27.91 -66.13 -9.06
CA LYS A 578 -27.02 -66.74 -10.11
C LYS A 578 -26.85 -66.07 -11.50
N TYR A 579 -25.57 -65.73 -11.80
CA TYR A 579 -24.80 -65.87 -13.08
C TYR A 579 -25.36 -65.18 -14.36
N ASP A 580 -24.65 -64.70 -15.39
CA ASP A 580 -23.25 -64.40 -15.73
C ASP A 580 -23.24 -63.75 -17.15
N GLN A 581 -22.18 -62.98 -17.46
CA GLN A 581 -21.49 -62.82 -18.78
C GLN A 581 -22.11 -62.25 -20.09
N ARG A 582 -21.41 -61.19 -20.58
CA ARG A 582 -20.70 -60.99 -21.90
C ARG A 582 -21.36 -60.39 -23.17
N ASN A 583 -20.59 -59.43 -23.73
CA ASN A 583 -20.18 -59.19 -25.15
C ASN A 583 -20.88 -58.15 -26.08
N ALA A 584 -20.10 -57.09 -26.41
CA ALA A 584 -19.57 -56.62 -27.73
C ALA A 584 -20.42 -56.11 -28.93
N ASN A 585 -19.94 -54.97 -29.48
CA ASN A 585 -19.82 -54.51 -30.90
C ASN A 585 -20.85 -53.57 -31.62
N ASN A 586 -20.31 -52.42 -32.09
CA ASN A 586 -20.43 -51.69 -33.39
C ASN A 586 -21.78 -51.39 -34.11
N GLN A 587 -22.03 -50.10 -34.51
CA GLN A 587 -22.11 -49.56 -35.90
C GLN A 587 -22.84 -48.18 -36.04
N PHE A 588 -22.51 -47.47 -37.13
CA PHE A 588 -22.86 -46.10 -37.59
C PHE A 588 -24.27 -45.91 -38.21
N VAL A 589 -24.69 -44.62 -38.37
CA VAL A 589 -25.27 -43.93 -39.58
C VAL A 589 -26.54 -43.06 -39.34
N ASP A 590 -26.38 -41.76 -39.68
CA ASP A 590 -27.24 -40.70 -40.27
C ASP A 590 -28.73 -40.40 -39.94
N THR A 591 -29.01 -39.09 -40.09
CA THR A 591 -30.18 -38.38 -40.66
C THR A 591 -31.10 -37.54 -39.76
N ALA A 592 -31.50 -36.43 -40.38
CA ALA A 592 -32.06 -35.20 -39.84
C ALA A 592 -33.60 -35.14 -39.83
N GLN A 593 -34.10 -34.04 -39.24
CA GLN A 593 -35.35 -33.29 -39.52
C GLN A 593 -36.38 -33.18 -38.37
N SER A 594 -36.50 -31.95 -37.88
CA SER A 594 -37.73 -31.12 -37.82
C SER A 594 -39.00 -31.70 -37.18
N GLY A 595 -39.41 -31.07 -36.08
CA GLY A 595 -40.71 -30.39 -36.06
C GLY A 595 -41.76 -30.84 -35.04
N SER A 596 -41.96 -29.97 -34.03
CA SER A 596 -43.23 -29.56 -33.38
C SER A 596 -43.94 -30.44 -32.33
N ASN A 597 -43.99 -29.84 -31.12
CA ASN A 597 -45.10 -29.68 -30.18
C ASN A 597 -45.67 -30.91 -29.43
N VAL A 598 -45.56 -30.95 -28.10
CA VAL A 598 -46.54 -30.38 -27.14
C VAL A 598 -46.08 -30.69 -25.70
N THR A 599 -46.13 -29.63 -24.90
CA THR A 599 -46.13 -29.44 -23.44
C THR A 599 -46.52 -30.63 -22.55
N PHE A 600 -45.68 -30.95 -21.54
CA PHE A 600 -46.15 -31.26 -20.18
C PHE A 600 -45.08 -30.89 -19.14
N ASN A 601 -45.48 -30.03 -18.20
CA ASN A 601 -44.73 -29.63 -17.01
C ASN A 601 -44.50 -30.82 -16.08
N GLN A 602 -43.26 -31.01 -15.61
CA GLN A 602 -42.99 -31.40 -14.22
C GLN A 602 -41.54 -31.10 -13.82
N THR A 603 -41.42 -30.03 -13.04
CA THR A 603 -40.45 -29.71 -11.98
C THR A 603 -39.44 -30.78 -11.58
N ASN A 604 -38.17 -30.38 -11.44
CA ASN A 604 -37.34 -30.71 -10.27
C ASN A 604 -36.15 -29.75 -10.14
N TYR A 605 -36.15 -28.98 -9.04
CA TYR A 605 -35.04 -28.10 -8.63
C TYR A 605 -33.97 -28.89 -7.86
N THR A 606 -32.70 -28.55 -8.09
CA THR A 606 -31.52 -28.91 -7.27
C THR A 606 -30.62 -27.66 -7.08
N PRO A 607 -29.72 -27.62 -6.08
CA PRO A 607 -29.20 -26.37 -5.51
C PRO A 607 -28.10 -25.69 -6.35
N GLU A 608 -28.34 -24.40 -6.64
CA GLU A 608 -27.38 -23.29 -6.79
C GLU A 608 -26.33 -23.38 -7.91
N GLN A 609 -26.79 -23.34 -9.16
CA GLN A 609 -26.01 -22.77 -10.27
C GLN A 609 -25.80 -21.26 -10.04
N LYS A 610 -24.56 -20.82 -9.84
CA LYS A 610 -24.19 -19.39 -9.90
C LYS A 610 -24.43 -18.88 -11.31
N GLN A 611 -25.40 -18.00 -11.49
CA GLN A 611 -25.70 -17.32 -12.75
C GLN A 611 -24.74 -16.11 -12.88
N SER A 612 -24.10 -15.94 -14.04
CA SER A 612 -23.24 -14.77 -14.30
C SER A 612 -24.06 -13.49 -14.50
N LEU A 613 -23.45 -12.31 -14.30
CA LEU A 613 -24.07 -11.01 -14.63
C LEU A 613 -24.60 -10.96 -16.07
N ALA A 614 -23.90 -11.64 -16.99
CA ALA A 614 -24.29 -11.81 -18.39
C ALA A 614 -25.62 -12.54 -18.58
N GLU A 615 -25.77 -13.66 -17.90
CA GLU A 615 -26.98 -14.48 -17.98
C GLU A 615 -28.17 -13.78 -17.32
N ALA A 616 -27.95 -13.04 -16.23
CA ALA A 616 -29.01 -12.27 -15.58
C ALA A 616 -29.48 -11.08 -16.43
N ALA A 617 -28.56 -10.38 -17.10
CA ALA A 617 -28.89 -9.28 -17.99
C ALA A 617 -29.67 -9.74 -19.24
N ALA A 618 -29.27 -10.87 -19.84
CA ALA A 618 -29.96 -11.44 -21.00
C ALA A 618 -31.41 -11.83 -20.66
N GLU A 619 -31.66 -12.33 -19.45
CA GLU A 619 -32.99 -12.72 -18.98
C GLU A 619 -33.91 -11.49 -18.79
N ILE A 620 -33.41 -10.40 -18.19
CA ILE A 620 -34.15 -9.13 -18.06
C ILE A 620 -34.43 -8.52 -19.43
N GLN A 621 -33.46 -8.55 -20.35
CA GLN A 621 -33.65 -8.04 -21.71
C GLN A 621 -34.73 -8.80 -22.47
N ASN A 622 -34.77 -10.13 -22.35
CA ASN A 622 -35.82 -10.95 -22.97
C ASN A 622 -37.22 -10.63 -22.42
N LEU A 623 -37.34 -10.44 -21.11
CA LEU A 623 -38.63 -10.06 -20.48
C LEU A 623 -39.12 -8.68 -20.94
N LEU A 624 -38.21 -7.71 -21.09
CA LEU A 624 -38.57 -6.39 -21.60
C LEU A 624 -38.92 -6.42 -23.09
N LYS A 625 -38.25 -7.27 -23.88
CA LYS A 625 -38.59 -7.46 -25.29
C LYS A 625 -39.97 -8.09 -25.48
N GLN A 626 -40.34 -9.06 -24.64
CA GLN A 626 -41.70 -9.63 -24.63
C GLN A 626 -42.78 -8.59 -24.27
N LEU A 627 -42.47 -7.67 -23.35
CA LEU A 627 -43.37 -6.57 -23.02
C LEU A 627 -43.49 -5.57 -24.17
N ASP A 628 -42.39 -5.26 -24.86
CA ASP A 628 -42.37 -4.34 -26.02
C ASP A 628 -43.19 -4.89 -27.21
N GLU A 629 -43.22 -6.21 -27.39
CA GLU A 629 -44.04 -6.88 -28.43
C GLU A 629 -45.54 -6.83 -28.14
N THR A 630 -45.94 -6.75 -26.87
CA THR A 630 -47.35 -6.77 -26.45
C THR A 630 -47.90 -5.40 -26.07
N ASN A 631 -47.04 -4.47 -25.63
CA ASN A 631 -47.38 -3.10 -25.27
C ASN A 631 -46.19 -2.13 -25.52
N PRO A 632 -45.97 -1.72 -26.78
CA PRO A 632 -44.82 -0.89 -27.18
C PRO A 632 -44.85 0.54 -26.63
N THR A 633 -45.95 0.98 -26.00
CA THR A 633 -46.09 2.29 -25.36
C THR A 633 -46.02 2.24 -23.84
N ALA A 634 -45.66 1.10 -23.25
CA ALA A 634 -45.56 0.94 -21.80
C ALA A 634 -44.59 1.96 -21.17
N THR A 635 -45.08 2.67 -20.15
CA THR A 635 -44.28 3.66 -19.39
C THR A 635 -43.20 2.98 -18.54
N GLU A 636 -42.14 3.71 -18.16
CA GLU A 636 -41.04 3.16 -17.35
C GLU A 636 -41.55 2.49 -16.06
N SER A 637 -42.56 3.06 -15.41
CA SER A 637 -43.20 2.49 -14.21
C SER A 637 -43.89 1.14 -14.47
N GLU A 638 -44.53 0.98 -15.62
CA GLU A 638 -45.20 -0.27 -16.03
C GLU A 638 -44.18 -1.35 -16.40
N GLN A 639 -43.05 -0.97 -17.01
CA GLN A 639 -41.95 -1.89 -17.31
C GLN A 639 -41.28 -2.41 -16.03
N ILE A 640 -41.09 -1.55 -15.03
CA ILE A 640 -40.58 -1.93 -13.70
C ILE A 640 -41.55 -2.88 -12.99
N ALA A 641 -42.85 -2.60 -13.03
CA ALA A 641 -43.86 -3.45 -12.41
C ALA A 641 -43.90 -4.84 -13.08
N HIS A 642 -43.91 -4.88 -14.42
CA HIS A 642 -43.89 -6.13 -15.18
C HIS A 642 -42.65 -6.98 -14.86
N LEU A 643 -41.47 -6.36 -14.75
CA LEU A 643 -40.25 -7.07 -14.36
C LEU A 643 -40.31 -7.58 -12.92
N LYS A 644 -40.88 -6.81 -11.98
CA LYS A 644 -41.09 -7.30 -10.62
C LYS A 644 -42.01 -8.52 -10.63
N ASP A 645 -43.13 -8.47 -11.33
CA ASP A 645 -44.12 -9.56 -11.30
C ASP A 645 -43.65 -10.83 -12.01
N ASN A 646 -42.79 -10.70 -13.04
CA ASN A 646 -42.31 -11.84 -13.83
C ASN A 646 -40.91 -12.34 -13.44
N THR A 647 -40.25 -11.73 -12.45
CA THR A 647 -38.97 -12.23 -11.92
C THR A 647 -39.17 -13.04 -10.65
N THR A 648 -38.59 -14.24 -10.61
CA THR A 648 -38.70 -15.12 -9.44
C THR A 648 -37.82 -14.63 -8.27
N PRO A 649 -38.17 -14.90 -7.01
CA PRO A 649 -37.34 -14.56 -5.85
C PRO A 649 -35.92 -15.14 -5.92
N ASN A 650 -35.79 -16.35 -6.49
CA ASN A 650 -34.49 -16.99 -6.72
C ASN A 650 -33.65 -16.23 -7.76
N PHE A 651 -34.27 -15.75 -8.85
CA PHE A 651 -33.59 -14.89 -9.82
C PHE A 651 -33.06 -13.61 -9.16
N ARG A 652 -33.90 -12.93 -8.35
CA ARG A 652 -33.50 -11.70 -7.64
C ARG A 652 -32.30 -11.93 -6.70
N LYS A 653 -32.31 -13.03 -5.94
CA LYS A 653 -31.22 -13.40 -5.03
C LYS A 653 -29.91 -13.72 -5.78
N ARG A 654 -30.01 -14.41 -6.93
CA ARG A 654 -28.85 -14.70 -7.80
C ARG A 654 -28.29 -13.44 -8.45
N ALA A 655 -29.14 -12.56 -8.97
CA ALA A 655 -28.75 -11.29 -9.57
C ALA A 655 -28.06 -10.36 -8.54
N LEU A 656 -28.60 -10.26 -7.32
CA LEU A 656 -27.97 -9.54 -6.21
C LEU A 656 -26.59 -10.12 -5.84
N SER A 657 -26.46 -11.45 -5.80
CA SER A 657 -25.19 -12.10 -5.49
C SER A 657 -24.13 -11.89 -6.57
N ALA A 658 -24.55 -11.85 -7.84
CA ALA A 658 -23.66 -11.56 -8.96
C ALA A 658 -23.20 -10.08 -8.99
N LEU A 659 -24.04 -9.16 -8.52
CA LEU A 659 -23.75 -7.72 -8.42
C LEU A 659 -22.85 -7.36 -7.23
N GLN A 660 -22.98 -8.05 -6.09
CA GLN A 660 -22.12 -7.80 -4.92
C GLN A 660 -20.63 -8.10 -5.19
N GLY A 661 -20.30 -8.77 -6.30
CA GLY A 661 -18.92 -9.03 -6.73
C GLY A 661 -18.36 -8.05 -7.78
N GLY A 662 -19.12 -7.05 -8.25
CA GLY A 662 -18.68 -6.10 -9.29
C GLY A 662 -18.79 -4.64 -8.86
N THR A 663 -17.87 -3.79 -9.31
CA THR A 663 -17.89 -2.32 -9.07
C THR A 663 -19.00 -1.64 -9.88
N GLU A 664 -19.42 -0.44 -9.47
CA GLU A 664 -20.49 0.33 -10.15
C GLU A 664 -20.17 0.61 -11.63
N ALA A 665 -18.88 0.71 -11.97
CA ALA A 665 -18.37 0.82 -13.34
C ALA A 665 -18.63 -0.44 -14.19
N ALA A 666 -18.56 -1.64 -13.60
CA ALA A 666 -18.86 -2.89 -14.30
C ALA A 666 -20.36 -3.01 -14.63
N ILE A 667 -21.25 -2.37 -13.87
CA ILE A 667 -22.69 -2.32 -14.18
C ILE A 667 -22.96 -1.41 -15.38
N ASP A 668 -22.28 -0.27 -15.43
CA ASP A 668 -22.43 0.72 -16.50
C ASP A 668 -21.80 0.21 -17.81
N GLU A 669 -20.67 -0.51 -17.76
CA GLU A 669 -20.01 -1.10 -18.93
C GLU A 669 -20.75 -2.33 -19.47
N PHE A 670 -21.40 -3.11 -18.60
CA PHE A 670 -22.05 -4.37 -19.00
C PHE A 670 -23.44 -4.18 -19.64
N LEU A 671 -24.12 -3.07 -19.38
CA LEU A 671 -25.47 -2.79 -19.92
C LEU A 671 -25.44 -2.03 -21.26
N LEU A 672 -24.27 -1.84 -21.88
CA LEU A 672 -23.98 -0.86 -22.93
C LEU A 672 -24.66 -0.99 -24.31
N GLU A 673 -25.62 -1.91 -24.53
CA GLU A 673 -26.18 -2.10 -25.88
C GLU A 673 -27.71 -1.99 -26.02
N ASN A 674 -28.46 -1.34 -25.11
CA ASN A 674 -29.91 -1.27 -25.32
C ASN A 674 -30.69 -0.08 -24.73
N LYS A 675 -31.81 0.26 -25.38
CA LYS A 675 -32.75 1.36 -25.06
C LYS A 675 -33.39 1.27 -23.66
N PHE A 676 -33.23 0.12 -22.99
CA PHE A 676 -33.84 -0.19 -21.69
C PHE A 676 -32.91 0.00 -20.48
N LEU A 677 -31.74 0.61 -20.69
CA LEU A 677 -30.67 0.82 -19.69
C LEU A 677 -31.18 1.40 -18.35
N LYS A 678 -32.00 2.46 -18.42
CA LYS A 678 -32.50 3.17 -17.24
C LYS A 678 -33.43 2.31 -16.38
N VAL A 679 -34.25 1.49 -17.04
CA VAL A 679 -35.24 0.62 -16.39
C VAL A 679 -34.55 -0.55 -15.69
N GLY A 680 -33.58 -1.18 -16.35
CA GLY A 680 -32.75 -2.23 -15.74
C GLY A 680 -32.01 -1.72 -14.48
N LYS A 681 -31.38 -0.54 -14.57
CA LYS A 681 -30.68 0.09 -13.43
C LYS A 681 -31.63 0.42 -12.27
N ALA A 682 -32.84 0.90 -12.55
CA ALA A 682 -33.83 1.22 -11.53
C ALA A 682 -34.37 -0.02 -10.79
N VAL A 683 -34.68 -1.10 -11.51
CA VAL A 683 -35.12 -2.36 -10.90
C VAL A 683 -34.04 -2.97 -10.01
N ILE A 684 -32.79 -2.96 -10.48
CA ILE A 684 -31.64 -3.49 -9.74
C ILE A 684 -31.36 -2.66 -8.48
N LYS A 685 -31.40 -1.32 -8.57
CA LYS A 685 -31.31 -0.44 -7.39
C LYS A 685 -32.45 -0.70 -6.39
N GLY A 686 -33.65 -0.98 -6.89
CA GLY A 686 -34.80 -1.36 -6.08
C GLY A 686 -34.65 -2.70 -5.35
N TYR A 687 -33.74 -3.59 -5.76
CA TYR A 687 -33.43 -4.82 -5.01
C TYR A 687 -32.36 -4.62 -3.93
N LEU A 688 -31.50 -3.59 -4.06
CA LEU A 688 -30.46 -3.24 -3.07
C LEU A 688 -31.02 -2.45 -1.88
N GLN A 689 -32.15 -1.77 -2.05
CA GLN A 689 -32.86 -1.08 -0.99
C GLN A 689 -34.02 -1.97 -0.53
N PRO A 690 -33.99 -2.57 0.69
CA PRO A 690 -35.16 -3.25 1.20
C PRO A 690 -36.30 -2.23 1.37
N ASP A 691 -37.50 -2.60 0.93
CA ASP A 691 -38.72 -1.77 1.03
C ASP A 691 -38.82 -1.17 2.45
N LYS A 692 -39.01 0.15 2.53
CA LYS A 692 -39.33 0.88 3.77
C LYS A 692 -40.68 0.49 4.33
#